data_AF-A0A8J3N6Z0-F1
#
_entry.id   AF-A0A8J3N6Z0-F1
#
_cell.length_a   1.000
_cell.length_b   1.000
_cell.length_c   1.000
_cell.angle_alpha   90.00
_cell.angle_beta   90.00
_cell.angle_gamma   90.00
#
_symmetry.space_group_name_H-M   'P 1'
#
loop_
_entity.id
_entity.type
_entity.pdbx_description
1 polymer ?
#
loop_
_entity_poly.entity_id
_entity_poly.type
_entity_poly.pdbx_seq_one_letter_code
_entity_poly.pdbx_strand_id
1 'polypeptide(L)'
;MNKKDVPTKKVMPNTKLRKARESHGWTQKDVATRIDLADIRTVSRWERGVSFPSAFYRQKLSTVFKLSLEELGLASSAQDQIELPVVAVEDNQRSEMLSRIPHFLTSFIGREQEVERLCGLLKQSNKHIITLFGAGGVGKTRLGLQVVTQVSDDFSDGVGFISLESISDPNLVLSTIAQELGIREHESIPLIKRVQYFLHDKEFLLFLDNFEHVLEAAPLIEDLIDPCPRLKVLITSRVALHLYDEDTFMVSPLPLPKSTQSLNPEDFMRYDSIALFVQRAKAVQPTFAMTRENVDTIVELCAHLDGLPLAIELAASRIKWLAPEALLARIRIPERLRILRNDVTTVPERQRTLYNTVKWSYDLLDQQDKWLFRHLSVFTGSVSLDTIEAFFDTGEHSELDIVNRVIVLLENSLLQCTDWGSVNPRFAMLETIRKYGLECLRKDGELEESQRSHAIFYLHIAEKAASYLTGPQQDIWLQQLEQDQTNLRAALEWLVTHKETGLALRFCEAFGKFCGLRGYWTEEQQWLRATLALPQTSESKAIRAKVLRRAGHLAYRFRDLTTARTLQEESVAISRDLADKQNLAGALSGLGWVLYRQNEITAAGHLLKESVEVARETGDAWTLANALESFGRYMHYQGDTKKAYASLKESLALSQKLLDKETTARILTTLVTIELSQGNIIQARGFAEESFKLAQELGTKPLIALTLSYLGDVALSQKAYDQAKQLFTESIVIARDLGDEPAMVKRQLKLVDVALSQDNLETVDAIIREILTHFHDWQNMPEVAAILQRYQHYAGEKKKWP
;
A
#
# COMPACT_ATOMS: atom_id res chain seq x y z
N MET A 1 -40.16 -9.11 -52.49
CA MET A 1 -39.69 -9.35 -53.88
C MET A 1 -38.32 -8.71 -54.05
N ASN A 2 -37.36 -9.52 -54.49
CA ASN A 2 -36.07 -9.25 -55.14
C ASN A 2 -34.99 -8.37 -54.46
N LYS A 3 -34.02 -9.10 -53.89
CA LYS A 3 -32.56 -8.84 -53.98
C LYS A 3 -32.11 -8.67 -55.45
N LYS A 4 -31.21 -7.72 -55.71
CA LYS A 4 -30.20 -7.56 -56.80
C LYS A 4 -30.03 -6.04 -57.02
N ASP A 5 -28.86 -5.41 -57.05
CA ASP A 5 -27.50 -5.83 -57.37
C ASP A 5 -26.47 -4.99 -56.57
N VAL A 6 -25.58 -5.65 -55.83
CA VAL A 6 -24.28 -5.07 -55.45
C VAL A 6 -23.25 -5.79 -56.33
N PRO A 7 -22.35 -5.07 -57.03
CA PRO A 7 -21.37 -5.72 -57.90
C PRO A 7 -20.39 -6.52 -57.04
N THR A 8 -20.52 -7.84 -57.05
CA THR A 8 -19.54 -8.74 -56.46
C THR A 8 -18.25 -8.64 -57.30
N LYS A 9 -17.19 -8.08 -56.71
CA LYS A 9 -15.82 -8.17 -57.23
C LYS A 9 -15.55 -9.63 -57.56
N LYS A 10 -15.37 -9.97 -58.84
CA LYS A 10 -15.03 -11.32 -59.31
C LYS A 10 -13.68 -11.70 -58.68
N VAL A 11 -13.71 -12.48 -57.62
CA VAL A 11 -12.51 -13.03 -56.99
C VAL A 11 -11.89 -14.01 -57.98
N MET A 12 -10.78 -13.63 -58.62
CA MET A 12 -10.05 -14.53 -59.52
C MET A 12 -9.18 -15.48 -58.68
N PRO A 13 -9.42 -16.80 -58.72
CA PRO A 13 -8.61 -17.75 -57.96
C PRO A 13 -7.18 -17.80 -58.51
N ASN A 14 -6.20 -17.81 -57.60
CA ASN A 14 -4.79 -18.00 -57.96
C ASN A 14 -4.53 -19.48 -58.30
N THR A 15 -4.87 -19.83 -59.53
CA THR A 15 -4.72 -21.18 -60.08
C THR A 15 -3.25 -21.60 -60.24
N LYS A 16 -2.31 -20.64 -60.31
CA LYS A 16 -0.87 -20.91 -60.41
C LYS A 16 -0.29 -21.42 -59.09
N LEU A 17 -0.59 -20.75 -57.97
CA LEU A 17 -0.19 -21.20 -56.64
C LEU A 17 -0.77 -22.58 -56.30
N ARG A 18 -2.04 -22.81 -56.66
CA ARG A 18 -2.70 -24.11 -56.47
C ARG A 18 -2.04 -25.22 -57.28
N LYS A 19 -1.70 -24.97 -58.55
CA LYS A 19 -1.00 -25.93 -59.41
C LYS A 19 0.42 -26.22 -58.89
N ALA A 20 1.15 -25.21 -58.43
CA ALA A 20 2.49 -25.39 -57.86
C ALA A 20 2.44 -26.25 -56.58
N ARG A 21 1.41 -26.10 -55.75
CA ARG A 21 1.17 -26.98 -54.60
C ARG A 21 0.86 -28.41 -55.02
N GLU A 22 -0.07 -28.59 -55.95
CA GLU A 22 -0.49 -29.92 -56.43
C GLU A 22 0.65 -30.67 -57.15
N SER A 23 1.53 -29.98 -57.88
CA SER A 23 2.68 -30.60 -58.54
C SER A 23 3.76 -31.09 -57.58
N HIS A 24 3.84 -30.52 -56.38
CA HIS A 24 4.74 -30.97 -55.31
C HIS A 24 4.09 -32.03 -54.39
N GLY A 25 2.82 -32.40 -54.64
CA GLY A 25 2.07 -33.36 -53.81
C GLY A 25 1.72 -32.85 -52.42
N TRP A 26 1.76 -31.53 -52.19
CA TRP A 26 1.56 -30.94 -50.85
C TRP A 26 0.10 -30.62 -50.55
N THR A 27 -0.31 -30.79 -49.30
CA THR A 27 -1.59 -30.28 -48.80
C THR A 27 -1.50 -28.78 -48.47
N GLN A 28 -2.64 -28.09 -48.30
CA GLN A 28 -2.62 -26.68 -47.86
C GLN A 28 -1.99 -26.52 -46.46
N LYS A 29 -2.11 -27.56 -45.62
CA LYS A 29 -1.43 -27.66 -44.31
C LYS A 29 0.08 -27.77 -44.47
N ASP A 30 0.55 -28.58 -45.41
CA ASP A 30 1.97 -28.74 -45.71
C ASP A 30 2.65 -27.43 -46.13
N VAL A 31 1.95 -26.61 -46.91
CA VAL A 31 2.45 -25.30 -47.33
C VAL A 31 2.48 -24.34 -46.15
N ALA A 32 1.41 -24.29 -45.36
CA ALA A 32 1.34 -23.44 -44.16
C ALA A 32 2.47 -23.76 -43.17
N THR A 33 2.73 -25.05 -42.91
CA THR A 33 3.83 -25.46 -42.02
C THR A 33 5.21 -25.12 -42.58
N ARG A 34 5.44 -25.21 -43.89
CA ARG A 34 6.74 -24.91 -44.52
C ARG A 34 7.08 -23.42 -44.59
N ILE A 35 6.09 -22.55 -44.41
CA ILE A 35 6.28 -21.08 -44.38
C ILE A 35 6.02 -20.48 -43.00
N ASP A 36 5.87 -21.31 -41.98
CA ASP A 36 5.59 -20.96 -40.57
C ASP A 36 4.29 -20.17 -40.38
N LEU A 37 3.20 -20.61 -41.03
CA LEU A 37 1.90 -19.98 -40.94
C LEU A 37 1.00 -20.66 -39.91
N ALA A 38 0.53 -19.89 -38.91
CA ALA A 38 -0.31 -20.38 -37.82
C ALA A 38 -1.72 -20.81 -38.28
N ASP A 39 -2.34 -20.08 -39.21
CA ASP A 39 -3.65 -20.44 -39.78
C ASP A 39 -3.52 -21.17 -41.13
N ILE A 40 -3.76 -22.47 -41.11
CA ILE A 40 -3.72 -23.36 -42.28
C ILE A 40 -4.74 -22.94 -43.36
N ARG A 41 -5.86 -22.30 -42.96
CA ARG A 41 -6.93 -21.88 -43.89
C ARG A 41 -6.52 -20.68 -44.73
N THR A 42 -5.44 -19.98 -44.36
CA THR A 42 -4.93 -18.81 -45.10
C THR A 42 -4.36 -19.17 -46.46
N VAL A 43 -3.68 -20.31 -46.61
CA VAL A 43 -3.21 -20.82 -47.91
C VAL A 43 -4.41 -21.07 -48.85
N SER A 44 -5.51 -21.61 -48.31
CA SER A 44 -6.76 -21.81 -49.05
C SER A 44 -7.41 -20.49 -49.49
N ARG A 45 -7.29 -19.42 -48.69
CA ARG A 45 -7.79 -18.09 -49.04
C ARG A 45 -6.95 -17.48 -50.17
N TRP A 46 -5.63 -17.68 -50.17
CA TRP A 46 -4.73 -17.25 -51.25
C TRP A 46 -4.99 -17.97 -52.58
N GLU A 47 -5.18 -19.29 -52.56
CA GLU A 47 -5.52 -20.06 -53.76
C GLU A 47 -6.88 -19.68 -54.35
N ARG A 48 -7.84 -19.32 -53.49
CA ARG A 48 -9.16 -18.86 -53.91
C ARG A 48 -9.18 -17.38 -54.31
N GLY A 49 -8.07 -16.65 -54.15
CA GLY A 49 -7.97 -15.23 -54.45
C GLY A 49 -8.70 -14.32 -53.45
N VAL A 50 -9.18 -14.88 -52.33
CA VAL A 50 -9.97 -14.16 -51.30
C VAL A 50 -9.08 -13.20 -50.50
N SER A 51 -7.81 -13.53 -50.35
CA SER A 51 -6.78 -12.66 -49.80
C SER A 51 -5.49 -12.82 -50.61
N PHE A 52 -4.59 -11.85 -50.53
CA PHE A 52 -3.29 -11.89 -51.21
C PHE A 52 -2.17 -12.02 -50.16
N PRO A 53 -1.12 -12.84 -50.39
CA PRO A 53 -0.04 -12.99 -49.41
C PRO A 53 0.77 -11.69 -49.26
N SER A 54 1.20 -11.38 -48.04
CA SER A 54 2.11 -10.25 -47.76
C SER A 54 3.46 -10.42 -48.45
N ALA A 55 4.26 -9.36 -48.57
CA ALA A 55 5.58 -9.43 -49.21
C ALA A 55 6.50 -10.49 -48.56
N PHE A 56 6.46 -10.61 -47.23
CA PHE A 56 7.17 -11.62 -46.46
C PHE A 56 6.77 -13.06 -46.88
N TYR A 57 5.47 -13.35 -46.90
CA TYR A 57 5.00 -14.68 -47.29
C TYR A 57 5.14 -14.95 -48.79
N ARG A 58 5.11 -13.92 -49.65
CA ARG A 58 5.44 -14.06 -51.07
C ARG A 58 6.88 -14.51 -51.27
N GLN A 59 7.84 -13.87 -50.59
CA GLN A 59 9.22 -14.32 -50.65
C GLN A 59 9.42 -15.71 -50.07
N LYS A 60 8.82 -16.03 -48.90
CA LYS A 60 8.87 -17.40 -48.35
C LYS A 60 8.28 -18.44 -49.31
N LEU A 61 7.14 -18.15 -49.95
CA LEU A 61 6.53 -19.04 -50.94
C LEU A 61 7.44 -19.23 -52.17
N SER A 62 8.04 -18.16 -52.67
CA SER A 62 9.01 -18.25 -53.78
C SER A 62 10.21 -19.13 -53.42
N THR A 63 10.74 -18.98 -52.21
CA THR A 63 11.86 -19.79 -51.69
C THR A 63 11.47 -21.25 -51.48
N VAL A 64 10.30 -21.52 -50.91
CA VAL A 64 9.83 -22.89 -50.59
C VAL A 64 9.45 -23.65 -51.86
N PHE A 65 8.79 -23.00 -52.81
CA PHE A 65 8.43 -23.61 -54.10
C PHE A 65 9.57 -23.59 -55.13
N LYS A 66 10.65 -22.83 -54.87
CA LYS A 66 11.74 -22.56 -55.81
C LYS A 66 11.25 -22.08 -57.17
N LEU A 67 10.19 -21.27 -57.16
CA LEU A 67 9.55 -20.67 -58.33
C LEU A 67 9.53 -19.15 -58.16
N SER A 68 9.59 -18.42 -59.26
CA SER A 68 9.45 -16.97 -59.24
C SER A 68 8.05 -16.56 -58.78
N LEU A 69 7.92 -15.33 -58.27
CA LEU A 69 6.63 -14.79 -57.86
C LEU A 69 5.62 -14.76 -59.03
N GLU A 70 6.08 -14.59 -60.26
CA GLU A 70 5.24 -14.58 -61.45
C GLU A 70 4.70 -15.98 -61.82
N GLU A 71 5.54 -17.00 -61.65
CA GLU A 71 5.17 -18.41 -61.81
C GLU A 71 4.19 -18.88 -60.75
N LEU A 72 4.24 -18.30 -59.54
CA LEU A 72 3.28 -18.55 -58.47
C LEU A 72 2.00 -17.70 -58.58
N GLY A 73 1.90 -16.80 -59.55
CA GLY A 73 0.77 -15.86 -59.68
C GLY A 73 0.70 -14.83 -58.54
N LEU A 74 1.85 -14.51 -57.95
CA LEU A 74 2.04 -13.63 -56.79
C LEU A 74 2.89 -12.39 -57.12
N ALA A 75 3.28 -12.20 -58.38
CA ALA A 75 3.87 -10.96 -58.86
C ALA A 75 2.84 -9.82 -58.71
N SER A 76 3.29 -8.69 -58.16
CA SER A 76 2.51 -7.45 -58.20
C SER A 76 2.21 -7.13 -59.67
N SER A 77 0.94 -7.01 -60.03
CA SER A 77 0.58 -6.50 -61.35
C SER A 77 1.23 -5.13 -61.53
N ALA A 78 1.59 -4.79 -62.77
CA ALA A 78 2.19 -3.53 -63.18
C ALA A 78 1.34 -2.26 -62.91
N GLN A 79 0.37 -2.33 -61.99
CA GLN A 79 -0.39 -1.21 -61.44
C GLN A 79 0.24 -0.62 -60.16
N ASP A 80 1.28 -1.25 -59.60
CA ASP A 80 2.01 -0.73 -58.42
C ASP A 80 3.17 0.23 -58.75
N GLN A 81 3.39 0.57 -60.04
CA GLN A 81 4.28 1.67 -60.45
C GLN A 81 3.45 2.90 -60.82
N ILE A 82 2.81 3.51 -59.83
CA ILE A 82 2.52 4.94 -59.90
C ILE A 82 3.77 5.61 -59.35
N GLU A 83 4.54 6.29 -60.20
CA GLU A 83 5.46 7.34 -59.75
C GLU A 83 4.61 8.35 -58.97
N LEU A 84 4.58 8.18 -57.64
CA LEU A 84 4.04 9.18 -56.74
C LEU A 84 5.02 10.36 -56.74
N PRO A 85 4.54 11.60 -56.91
CA PRO A 85 5.42 12.76 -56.88
C PRO A 85 6.14 12.80 -55.53
N VAL A 86 7.47 12.94 -55.60
CA VAL A 86 8.34 13.13 -54.44
C VAL A 86 7.87 14.39 -53.71
N VAL A 87 7.13 14.22 -52.61
CA VAL A 87 6.95 15.29 -51.63
C VAL A 87 8.18 15.22 -50.74
N ALA A 88 9.24 15.91 -51.15
CA ALA A 88 10.32 16.24 -50.24
C ALA A 88 9.72 17.00 -49.06
N VAL A 89 9.99 16.56 -47.84
CA VAL A 89 9.70 17.37 -46.65
C VAL A 89 10.65 18.56 -46.72
N GLU A 90 10.18 19.69 -47.22
CA GLU A 90 10.92 20.95 -47.10
C GLU A 90 11.08 21.26 -45.60
N ASP A 91 12.20 21.85 -45.17
CA ASP A 91 12.49 22.26 -43.77
C ASP A 91 11.33 23.06 -43.11
N ASN A 92 10.45 23.63 -43.94
CA ASN A 92 9.25 24.35 -43.54
C ASN A 92 8.18 23.43 -42.89
N GLN A 93 8.04 22.17 -43.33
CA GLN A 93 7.06 21.22 -42.77
C GLN A 93 7.46 20.71 -41.38
N ARG A 94 8.75 20.45 -41.13
CA ARG A 94 9.24 20.07 -39.80
C ARG A 94 9.00 21.18 -38.77
N SER A 95 9.24 22.43 -39.17
CA SER A 95 8.97 23.62 -38.35
C SER A 95 7.47 23.81 -38.08
N GLU A 96 6.61 23.57 -39.08
CA GLU A 96 5.15 23.60 -38.89
C GLU A 96 4.65 22.51 -37.93
N MET A 97 5.19 21.29 -37.99
CA MET A 97 4.75 20.20 -37.12
C MET A 97 5.18 20.39 -35.67
N LEU A 98 6.40 20.89 -35.43
CA LEU A 98 6.85 21.28 -34.09
C LEU A 98 6.03 22.44 -33.51
N SER A 99 5.56 23.37 -34.35
CA SER A 99 4.69 24.47 -33.91
C SER A 99 3.28 24.02 -33.49
N ARG A 100 2.85 22.81 -33.89
CA ARG A 100 1.54 22.23 -33.54
C ARG A 100 1.54 21.46 -32.22
N ILE A 101 2.72 21.25 -31.61
CA ILE A 101 2.82 20.63 -30.29
C ILE A 101 2.32 21.61 -29.22
N PRO A 102 1.39 21.21 -28.34
CA PRO A 102 0.89 22.08 -27.28
C PRO A 102 2.02 22.53 -26.33
N HIS A 103 2.19 23.84 -26.18
CA HIS A 103 3.12 24.42 -25.21
C HIS A 103 2.35 24.85 -23.95
N PHE A 104 2.68 24.27 -22.80
CA PHE A 104 2.08 24.69 -21.53
C PHE A 104 2.84 25.89 -20.94
N LEU A 105 2.11 26.97 -20.65
CA LEU A 105 2.64 28.17 -19.99
C LEU A 105 3.06 27.95 -18.53
N THR A 106 2.93 26.73 -18.03
CA THR A 106 3.22 26.42 -16.64
C THR A 106 4.25 25.32 -16.57
N SER A 107 5.19 25.45 -15.64
CA SER A 107 6.31 24.50 -15.55
C SER A 107 5.82 23.09 -15.25
N PHE A 108 6.52 22.12 -15.84
CA PHE A 108 6.45 20.72 -15.45
C PHE A 108 7.23 20.56 -14.13
N ILE A 109 6.67 19.81 -13.17
CA ILE A 109 7.25 19.64 -11.83
C ILE A 109 7.39 18.15 -11.57
N GLY A 110 8.59 17.72 -11.20
CA GLY A 110 8.89 16.35 -10.84
C GLY A 110 8.96 15.40 -12.03
N ARG A 111 9.15 14.12 -11.74
CA ARG A 111 9.23 13.00 -12.70
C ARG A 111 10.42 13.04 -13.65
N GLU A 112 11.54 13.64 -13.25
CA GLU A 112 12.77 13.70 -14.05
C GLU A 112 13.27 12.28 -14.41
N GLN A 113 13.19 11.35 -13.47
CA GLN A 113 13.56 9.94 -13.69
C GLN A 113 12.64 9.21 -14.68
N GLU A 114 11.33 9.48 -14.64
CA GLU A 114 10.37 8.88 -15.57
C GLU A 114 10.61 9.40 -16.99
N VAL A 115 10.86 10.71 -17.12
CA VAL A 115 11.20 11.36 -18.39
C VAL A 115 12.49 10.78 -18.95
N GLU A 116 13.56 10.67 -18.15
CA GLU A 116 14.83 10.09 -18.57
C GLU A 116 14.66 8.64 -19.06
N ARG A 117 13.90 7.84 -18.31
CA ARG A 117 13.62 6.44 -18.66
C ARG A 117 12.82 6.33 -19.97
N LEU A 118 11.78 7.14 -20.16
CA LEU A 118 10.97 7.15 -21.39
C LEU A 118 11.77 7.63 -22.60
N CYS A 119 12.62 8.65 -22.44
CA CYS A 119 13.55 9.08 -23.49
C CYS A 119 14.51 7.95 -23.85
N GLY A 120 15.05 7.24 -22.85
CA GLY A 120 15.90 6.07 -23.06
C GLY A 120 15.20 4.95 -23.83
N LEU A 121 13.93 4.66 -23.54
CA LEU A 121 13.14 3.66 -24.25
C LEU A 121 12.87 4.06 -25.71
N LEU A 122 12.52 5.32 -25.98
CA LEU A 122 12.27 5.81 -27.35
C LEU A 122 13.53 5.76 -28.24
N LYS A 123 14.72 5.90 -27.66
CA LYS A 123 16.00 5.82 -28.38
C LYS A 123 16.44 4.38 -28.68
N GLN A 124 15.83 3.36 -28.08
CA GLN A 124 16.18 1.96 -28.35
C GLN A 124 15.65 1.52 -29.72
N SER A 125 16.48 0.85 -30.52
CA SER A 125 16.12 0.45 -31.88
C SER A 125 15.01 -0.59 -31.95
N ASN A 126 14.85 -1.43 -30.92
CA ASN A 126 13.89 -2.54 -30.86
C ASN A 126 12.52 -2.20 -30.25
N LYS A 127 12.27 -0.94 -29.87
CA LYS A 127 11.06 -0.52 -29.15
C LYS A 127 10.20 0.39 -30.01
N HIS A 128 9.11 -0.08 -30.60
CA HIS A 128 8.34 0.72 -31.58
C HIS A 128 7.08 1.36 -31.01
N ILE A 129 6.41 0.71 -30.06
CA ILE A 129 5.18 1.21 -29.43
C ILE A 129 5.44 1.39 -27.94
N ILE A 130 5.19 2.59 -27.42
CA ILE A 130 5.21 2.85 -25.99
C ILE A 130 3.86 3.42 -25.57
N THR A 131 3.18 2.76 -24.63
CA THR A 131 1.89 3.20 -24.12
C THR A 131 2.03 3.70 -22.69
N LEU A 132 1.84 5.01 -22.49
CA LEU A 132 1.68 5.62 -21.19
C LEU A 132 0.26 5.36 -20.70
N PHE A 133 0.10 4.56 -19.64
CA PHE A 133 -1.21 4.25 -19.06
C PHE A 133 -1.29 4.58 -17.57
N GLY A 134 -2.50 4.75 -17.05
CA GLY A 134 -2.73 5.14 -15.65
C GLY A 134 -3.99 5.99 -15.46
N ALA A 135 -4.29 6.31 -14.19
CA ALA A 135 -5.53 6.98 -13.79
C ALA A 135 -5.75 8.33 -14.52
N GLY A 136 -7.02 8.72 -14.69
CA GLY A 136 -7.36 10.03 -15.25
C GLY A 136 -6.86 11.16 -14.34
N GLY A 137 -6.24 12.19 -14.91
CA GLY A 137 -5.67 13.30 -14.15
C GLY A 137 -4.27 13.04 -13.56
N VAL A 138 -3.67 11.86 -13.81
CA VAL A 138 -2.29 11.54 -13.38
C VAL A 138 -1.20 12.25 -14.20
N GLY A 139 -1.56 12.95 -15.28
CA GLY A 139 -0.65 13.75 -16.08
C GLY A 139 0.04 13.03 -17.26
N LYS A 140 -0.53 11.94 -17.79
CA LYS A 140 0.03 11.19 -18.94
C LYS A 140 0.35 12.07 -20.15
N THR A 141 -0.63 12.87 -20.61
CA THR A 141 -0.46 13.82 -21.73
C THR A 141 0.69 14.79 -21.48
N ARG A 142 0.78 15.32 -20.25
CA ARG A 142 1.83 16.28 -19.89
C ARG A 142 3.21 15.63 -19.84
N LEU A 143 3.29 14.41 -19.31
CA LEU A 143 4.52 13.61 -19.33
C LEU A 143 4.95 13.27 -20.76
N GLY A 144 4.01 12.83 -21.60
CA GLY A 144 4.26 12.52 -23.01
C GLY A 144 4.76 13.73 -23.79
N LEU A 145 4.14 14.90 -23.62
CA LEU A 145 4.59 16.15 -24.25
C LEU A 145 5.98 16.59 -23.76
N GLN A 146 6.28 16.41 -22.47
CA GLN A 146 7.61 16.70 -21.92
C GLN A 146 8.68 15.78 -22.56
N VAL A 147 8.39 14.49 -22.68
CA VAL A 147 9.28 13.51 -23.34
C VAL A 147 9.47 13.87 -24.81
N VAL A 148 8.39 14.12 -25.55
CA VAL A 148 8.41 14.53 -26.96
C VAL A 148 9.29 15.77 -27.16
N THR A 149 9.17 16.76 -26.29
CA THR A 149 9.99 17.98 -26.37
C THR A 149 11.49 17.66 -26.25
N GLN A 150 11.87 16.74 -25.33
CA GLN A 150 13.27 16.37 -25.10
C GLN A 150 13.87 15.48 -26.19
N VAL A 151 13.06 14.65 -26.85
CA VAL A 151 13.54 13.74 -27.91
C VAL A 151 13.31 14.27 -29.32
N SER A 152 12.71 15.46 -29.47
CA SER A 152 12.36 16.03 -30.77
C SER A 152 13.55 16.19 -31.73
N ASP A 153 14.75 16.42 -31.20
CA ASP A 153 15.99 16.50 -31.97
C ASP A 153 16.52 15.13 -32.43
N ASP A 154 16.14 14.03 -31.75
CA ASP A 154 16.54 12.67 -32.10
C ASP A 154 15.74 12.12 -33.31
N PHE A 155 14.59 12.71 -33.64
CA PHE A 155 13.75 12.32 -34.78
C PHE A 155 13.93 13.29 -35.95
N SER A 156 14.87 12.96 -36.84
CA SER A 156 15.33 13.85 -37.90
C SER A 156 14.23 14.26 -38.90
N ASP A 157 13.25 13.39 -39.13
CA ASP A 157 12.14 13.61 -40.05
C ASP A 157 10.90 14.24 -39.40
N GLY A 158 10.89 14.39 -38.07
CA GLY A 158 9.90 15.16 -37.32
C GLY A 158 9.06 14.36 -36.31
N VAL A 159 8.19 15.11 -35.62
CA VAL A 159 7.25 14.58 -34.62
C VAL A 159 5.84 15.03 -34.96
N GLY A 160 4.89 14.10 -34.98
CA GLY A 160 3.47 14.37 -35.19
C GLY A 160 2.69 14.19 -33.89
N PHE A 161 2.00 15.24 -33.43
CA PHE A 161 1.07 15.17 -32.31
C PHE A 161 -0.36 15.04 -32.82
N ILE A 162 -1.07 14.01 -32.37
CA ILE A 162 -2.46 13.75 -32.75
C ILE A 162 -3.30 13.62 -31.49
N SER A 163 -4.16 14.61 -31.25
CA SER A 163 -5.16 14.54 -30.16
C SER A 163 -6.40 13.80 -30.64
N LEU A 164 -6.70 12.67 -30.01
CA LEU A 164 -7.89 11.85 -30.30
C LEU A 164 -9.07 12.20 -29.39
N GLU A 165 -8.96 13.27 -28.60
CA GLU A 165 -9.93 13.66 -27.57
C GLU A 165 -11.37 13.86 -28.11
N SER A 166 -11.50 14.37 -29.34
CA SER A 166 -12.80 14.63 -29.99
C SER A 166 -13.32 13.47 -30.86
N ILE A 167 -12.61 12.35 -30.91
CA ILE A 167 -12.90 11.23 -31.82
C ILE A 167 -13.51 10.08 -31.04
N SER A 168 -14.66 9.59 -31.50
CA SER A 168 -15.35 8.43 -30.90
C SER A 168 -15.56 7.27 -31.87
N ASP A 169 -15.32 7.48 -33.17
CA ASP A 169 -15.39 6.43 -34.19
C ASP A 169 -13.95 5.96 -34.52
N PRO A 170 -13.61 4.68 -34.25
CA PRO A 170 -12.30 4.10 -34.55
C PRO A 170 -11.86 4.26 -36.02
N ASN A 171 -12.80 4.30 -36.96
CA ASN A 171 -12.48 4.41 -38.39
C ASN A 171 -11.91 5.78 -38.78
N LEU A 172 -12.09 6.81 -37.94
CA LEU A 172 -11.62 8.17 -38.18
C LEU A 172 -10.20 8.43 -37.67
N VAL A 173 -9.59 7.47 -36.99
CA VAL A 173 -8.22 7.61 -36.46
C VAL A 173 -7.22 7.79 -37.61
N LEU A 174 -7.32 6.95 -38.65
CA LEU A 174 -6.41 7.01 -39.80
C LEU A 174 -6.52 8.32 -40.59
N SER A 175 -7.74 8.83 -40.78
CA SER A 175 -7.96 10.10 -41.47
C SER A 175 -7.44 11.29 -40.68
N THR A 176 -7.55 11.23 -39.34
CA THR A 176 -6.99 12.26 -38.45
C THR A 176 -5.46 12.26 -38.49
N ILE A 177 -4.83 11.09 -38.44
CA ILE A 177 -3.38 10.97 -38.60
C ILE A 177 -2.94 11.54 -39.96
N ALA A 178 -3.63 11.16 -41.05
CA ALA A 178 -3.31 11.66 -42.38
C ALA A 178 -3.46 13.19 -42.45
N GLN A 179 -4.51 13.75 -41.88
CA GLN A 179 -4.76 15.19 -41.85
C GLN A 179 -3.66 15.95 -41.10
N GLU A 180 -3.26 15.48 -39.91
CA GLU A 180 -2.21 16.11 -39.12
C GLU A 180 -0.83 16.03 -39.80
N LEU A 181 -0.58 14.93 -40.51
CA LEU A 181 0.62 14.75 -41.35
C LEU A 181 0.54 15.50 -42.70
N GLY A 182 -0.57 16.19 -43.01
CA GLY A 182 -0.76 16.93 -44.28
C GLY A 182 -1.01 16.03 -45.51
N ILE A 183 -1.38 14.78 -45.31
CA ILE A 183 -1.62 13.77 -46.35
C ILE A 183 -3.09 13.84 -46.77
N ARG A 184 -3.35 14.31 -47.99
CA ARG A 184 -4.71 14.37 -48.58
C ARG A 184 -5.15 12.99 -49.07
N GLU A 185 -6.45 12.71 -49.12
CA GLU A 185 -6.99 11.49 -49.73
C GLU A 185 -6.86 11.50 -51.27
N HIS A 186 -6.81 10.33 -51.91
CA HIS A 186 -6.80 10.20 -53.38
C HIS A 186 -7.60 8.96 -53.79
N GLU A 187 -8.44 9.08 -54.82
CA GLU A 187 -9.48 8.09 -55.15
C GLU A 187 -8.94 6.69 -55.52
N SER A 188 -7.69 6.60 -55.99
CA SER A 188 -7.09 5.36 -56.49
C SER A 188 -6.20 4.60 -55.49
N ILE A 189 -5.78 5.21 -54.37
CA ILE A 189 -4.83 4.59 -53.43
C ILE A 189 -5.42 4.65 -52.01
N PRO A 190 -5.56 3.50 -51.31
CA PRO A 190 -6.02 3.47 -49.92
C PRO A 190 -5.19 4.37 -49.00
N LEU A 191 -5.86 5.10 -48.12
CA LEU A 191 -5.23 6.10 -47.24
C LEU A 191 -4.08 5.52 -46.41
N ILE A 192 -4.25 4.31 -45.86
CA ILE A 192 -3.22 3.62 -45.08
C ILE A 192 -1.93 3.41 -45.87
N LYS A 193 -2.02 3.06 -47.16
CA LYS A 193 -0.83 2.84 -48.01
C LYS A 193 -0.06 4.14 -48.25
N ARG A 194 -0.75 5.28 -48.25
CA ARG A 194 -0.13 6.59 -48.41
C ARG A 194 0.56 7.07 -47.14
N VAL A 195 -0.07 6.85 -45.99
CA VAL A 195 0.55 7.10 -44.68
C VAL A 195 1.79 6.22 -44.51
N GLN A 196 1.68 4.92 -44.82
CA GLN A 196 2.82 3.99 -44.81
C GLN A 196 3.93 4.46 -45.76
N TYR A 197 3.61 4.81 -47.01
CA TYR A 197 4.61 5.32 -47.96
C TYR A 197 5.31 6.60 -47.46
N PHE A 198 4.56 7.51 -46.82
CA PHE A 198 5.14 8.72 -46.25
C PHE A 198 6.10 8.43 -45.08
N LEU A 199 5.81 7.43 -44.25
CA LEU A 199 6.57 7.09 -43.03
C LEU A 199 7.65 6.02 -43.24
N HIS A 200 7.62 5.28 -44.35
CA HIS A 200 8.41 4.07 -44.59
C HIS A 200 9.91 4.23 -44.30
N ASP A 201 10.53 5.29 -44.84
CA ASP A 201 11.97 5.54 -44.71
C ASP A 201 12.32 6.63 -43.69
N LYS A 202 11.33 7.11 -42.91
CA LYS A 202 11.48 8.27 -42.02
C LYS A 202 11.74 7.89 -40.57
N GLU A 203 12.69 8.58 -39.93
CA GLU A 203 12.91 8.59 -38.49
C GLU A 203 11.92 9.54 -37.83
N PHE A 204 10.71 9.03 -37.62
CA PHE A 204 9.54 9.81 -37.24
C PHE A 204 8.92 9.31 -35.92
N LEU A 205 8.47 10.24 -35.08
CA LEU A 205 7.71 9.94 -33.85
C LEU A 205 6.25 10.38 -34.00
N LEU A 206 5.31 9.46 -33.84
CA LEU A 206 3.89 9.76 -33.68
C LEU A 206 3.52 9.74 -32.21
N PHE A 207 2.95 10.84 -31.71
CA PHE A 207 2.39 10.92 -30.37
C PHE A 207 0.86 10.98 -30.44
N LEU A 208 0.20 9.90 -30.01
CA LEU A 208 -1.25 9.73 -30.02
C LEU A 208 -1.79 9.95 -28.59
N ASP A 209 -2.52 11.04 -28.39
CA ASP A 209 -3.07 11.40 -27.08
C ASP A 209 -4.56 11.01 -26.97
N ASN A 210 -4.98 10.56 -25.79
CA ASN A 210 -6.34 10.10 -25.46
C ASN A 210 -6.87 8.89 -26.28
N PHE A 211 -6.05 7.85 -26.47
CA PHE A 211 -6.43 6.66 -27.25
C PHE A 211 -7.54 5.81 -26.58
N GLU A 212 -7.81 6.02 -25.30
CA GLU A 212 -8.89 5.34 -24.55
C GLU A 212 -10.28 5.43 -25.17
N HIS A 213 -10.52 6.36 -26.10
CA HIS A 213 -11.80 6.54 -26.80
C HIS A 213 -11.95 5.67 -28.05
N VAL A 214 -10.86 5.09 -28.55
CA VAL A 214 -10.80 4.39 -29.84
C VAL A 214 -9.96 3.12 -29.74
N LEU A 215 -10.08 2.38 -28.62
CA LEU A 215 -9.32 1.14 -28.39
C LEU A 215 -9.47 0.11 -29.53
N GLU A 216 -10.63 0.06 -30.18
CA GLU A 216 -10.87 -0.81 -31.36
C GLU A 216 -9.98 -0.46 -32.56
N ALA A 217 -9.38 0.74 -32.60
CA ALA A 217 -8.43 1.15 -33.63
C ALA A 217 -6.99 0.67 -33.33
N ALA A 218 -6.71 0.01 -32.21
CA ALA A 218 -5.37 -0.41 -31.85
C ALA A 218 -4.64 -1.26 -32.94
N PRO A 219 -5.31 -2.22 -33.64
CA PRO A 219 -4.66 -2.98 -34.72
C PRO A 219 -4.15 -2.11 -35.88
N LEU A 220 -4.71 -0.92 -36.08
CA LEU A 220 -4.23 0.03 -37.09
C LEU A 220 -2.78 0.47 -36.84
N ILE A 221 -2.36 0.53 -35.57
CA ILE A 221 -1.02 0.98 -35.19
C ILE A 221 0.02 -0.07 -35.60
N GLU A 222 -0.29 -1.36 -35.41
CA GLU A 222 0.53 -2.47 -35.91
C GLU A 222 0.63 -2.42 -37.43
N ASP A 223 -0.51 -2.25 -38.13
CA ASP A 223 -0.55 -2.11 -39.58
C ASP A 223 0.32 -0.95 -40.09
N LEU A 224 0.49 0.13 -39.31
CA LEU A 224 1.34 1.27 -39.66
C LEU A 224 2.84 0.99 -39.41
N ILE A 225 3.18 0.26 -38.34
CA ILE A 225 4.56 0.01 -37.94
C ILE A 225 5.22 -1.10 -38.76
N ASP A 226 4.47 -2.16 -39.10
CA ASP A 226 4.96 -3.30 -39.89
C ASP A 226 5.76 -2.91 -41.15
N PRO A 227 5.28 -1.96 -41.99
CA PRO A 227 6.03 -1.48 -43.15
C PRO A 227 6.94 -0.27 -42.88
N CYS A 228 6.98 0.28 -41.66
CA CYS A 228 7.74 1.50 -41.32
C CYS A 228 8.75 1.22 -40.19
N PRO A 229 9.90 0.58 -40.48
CA PRO A 229 10.82 0.06 -39.45
C PRO A 229 11.51 1.13 -38.61
N ARG A 230 11.42 2.42 -38.98
CA ARG A 230 12.00 3.55 -38.22
C ARG A 230 10.93 4.38 -37.50
N LEU A 231 9.66 4.03 -37.65
CA LEU A 231 8.56 4.70 -36.97
C LEU A 231 8.55 4.32 -35.49
N LYS A 232 8.39 5.33 -34.64
CA LYS A 232 8.10 5.18 -33.21
C LYS A 232 6.72 5.76 -32.92
N VAL A 233 5.98 5.11 -32.02
CA VAL A 233 4.65 5.55 -31.60
C VAL A 233 4.61 5.63 -30.08
N LEU A 234 4.38 6.83 -29.56
CA LEU A 234 4.05 7.08 -28.16
C LEU A 234 2.53 7.25 -28.06
N ILE A 235 1.90 6.56 -27.12
CA ILE A 235 0.45 6.59 -26.95
C ILE A 235 0.13 6.92 -25.50
N THR A 236 -0.84 7.82 -25.25
CA THR A 236 -1.47 7.89 -23.93
C THR A 236 -2.82 7.18 -23.97
N SER A 237 -3.06 6.32 -22.99
CA SER A 237 -4.33 5.65 -22.80
C SER A 237 -4.60 5.49 -21.30
N ARG A 238 -5.80 5.09 -20.89
CA ARG A 238 -6.06 4.68 -19.49
C ARG A 238 -5.75 3.20 -19.26
N VAL A 239 -5.84 2.40 -20.31
CA VAL A 239 -5.62 0.94 -20.33
C VAL A 239 -4.45 0.63 -21.26
N ALA A 240 -3.80 -0.52 -21.08
CA ALA A 240 -2.89 -1.06 -22.10
C ALA A 240 -3.67 -1.44 -23.37
N LEU A 241 -3.02 -1.40 -24.53
CA LEU A 241 -3.65 -1.70 -25.83
C LEU A 241 -3.54 -3.18 -26.21
N HIS A 242 -2.68 -3.92 -25.53
CA HIS A 242 -2.35 -5.33 -25.75
C HIS A 242 -1.84 -5.63 -27.17
N LEU A 243 -1.01 -4.73 -27.73
CA LEU A 243 -0.36 -4.93 -29.03
C LEU A 243 0.91 -5.78 -28.90
N TYR A 244 1.30 -6.47 -29.98
CA TYR A 244 2.41 -7.44 -29.97
C TYR A 244 3.77 -6.82 -29.58
N ASP A 245 4.05 -5.61 -30.08
CA ASP A 245 5.29 -4.84 -29.81
C ASP A 245 5.05 -3.66 -28.85
N GLU A 246 4.05 -3.76 -27.97
CA GLU A 246 3.73 -2.73 -26.96
C GLU A 246 4.61 -2.82 -25.71
N ASP A 247 5.35 -1.74 -25.44
CA ASP A 247 5.93 -1.48 -24.14
C ASP A 247 5.02 -0.60 -23.30
N THR A 248 4.45 -1.18 -22.26
CA THR A 248 3.54 -0.47 -21.36
C THR A 248 4.33 0.26 -20.26
N PHE A 249 4.00 1.52 -20.03
CA PHE A 249 4.59 2.36 -18.99
C PHE A 249 3.50 2.91 -18.08
N MET A 250 3.45 2.41 -16.85
CA MET A 250 2.48 2.86 -15.84
C MET A 250 2.91 4.22 -15.27
N VAL A 251 2.03 5.21 -15.37
CA VAL A 251 2.22 6.54 -14.81
C VAL A 251 1.55 6.61 -13.44
N SER A 252 2.34 6.63 -12.38
CA SER A 252 1.89 6.68 -10.98
C SER A 252 1.56 8.11 -10.53
N PRO A 253 0.66 8.32 -9.55
CA PRO A 253 0.49 9.63 -8.92
C PRO A 253 1.79 10.19 -8.33
N LEU A 254 1.85 11.51 -8.09
CA LEU A 254 3.04 12.14 -7.54
C LEU A 254 3.31 11.63 -6.12
N PRO A 255 4.59 11.42 -5.76
CA PRO A 255 4.96 10.88 -4.46
C PRO A 255 4.45 11.75 -3.30
N LEU A 256 3.97 11.07 -2.25
CA LEU A 256 3.48 11.67 -1.01
C LEU A 256 4.39 11.27 0.17
N PRO A 257 4.52 12.13 1.20
CA PRO A 257 5.24 11.78 2.42
C PRO A 257 4.53 10.65 3.20
N LYS A 258 5.31 9.72 3.75
CA LYS A 258 4.81 8.55 4.50
C LYS A 258 4.40 8.85 5.95
N SER A 259 4.75 10.03 6.48
CA SER A 259 4.42 10.46 7.84
C SER A 259 4.20 11.97 7.89
N THR A 260 3.24 12.40 8.70
CA THR A 260 2.99 13.81 9.06
C THR A 260 3.80 14.24 10.30
N GLN A 261 4.50 13.31 10.96
CA GLN A 261 5.26 13.63 12.17
C GLN A 261 6.66 14.20 11.83
N SER A 262 6.65 15.51 11.61
CA SER A 262 7.73 16.50 11.67
C SER A 262 9.04 16.25 10.90
N LEU A 263 9.12 16.90 9.74
CA LEU A 263 10.34 17.41 9.12
C LEU A 263 10.11 18.92 8.82
N ASN A 264 11.17 19.72 8.62
CA ASN A 264 10.98 21.16 8.37
C ASN A 264 10.18 21.38 7.05
N PRO A 265 9.50 22.52 6.86
CA PRO A 265 8.77 22.80 5.61
C PRO A 265 9.61 22.63 4.33
N GLU A 266 10.92 22.86 4.42
CA GLU A 266 11.88 22.67 3.32
C GLU A 266 12.07 21.19 2.91
N ASP A 267 11.94 20.25 3.85
CA ASP A 267 12.06 18.81 3.56
C ASP A 267 10.84 18.31 2.79
N PHE A 268 9.66 18.84 3.09
CA PHE A 268 8.41 18.50 2.39
C PHE A 268 8.35 19.03 0.96
N MET A 269 9.03 20.14 0.66
CA MET A 269 9.13 20.68 -0.71
C MET A 269 9.86 19.73 -1.69
N ARG A 270 10.53 18.68 -1.19
CA ARG A 270 11.14 17.62 -2.02
C ARG A 270 10.10 16.65 -2.61
N TYR A 271 8.87 16.65 -2.10
CA TYR A 271 7.80 15.83 -2.65
C TYR A 271 7.07 16.58 -3.76
N ASP A 272 7.07 16.03 -4.97
CA ASP A 272 6.51 16.67 -6.17
C ASP A 272 5.04 17.09 -6.00
N SER A 273 4.25 16.30 -5.26
CA SER A 273 2.85 16.61 -4.95
C SER A 273 2.70 17.92 -4.17
N ILE A 274 3.57 18.15 -3.19
CA ILE A 274 3.59 19.35 -2.34
C ILE A 274 4.16 20.53 -3.11
N ALA A 275 5.26 20.32 -3.83
CA ALA A 275 5.86 21.35 -4.68
C ALA A 275 4.86 21.86 -5.72
N LEU A 276 4.12 20.95 -6.36
CA LEU A 276 3.04 21.30 -7.29
C LEU A 276 1.95 22.11 -6.62
N PHE A 277 1.46 21.70 -5.45
CA PHE A 277 0.43 22.46 -4.73
C PHE A 277 0.89 23.90 -4.43
N VAL A 278 2.08 24.05 -3.85
CA VAL A 278 2.63 25.36 -3.47
C VAL A 278 2.85 26.25 -4.68
N GLN A 279 3.39 25.69 -5.77
CA GLN A 279 3.60 26.46 -7.00
C GLN A 279 2.28 26.95 -7.61
N ARG A 280 1.26 26.09 -7.64
CA ARG A 280 -0.07 26.43 -8.17
C ARG A 280 -0.80 27.43 -7.28
N ALA A 281 -0.67 27.31 -5.97
CA ALA A 281 -1.24 28.26 -5.02
C ALA A 281 -0.58 29.64 -5.17
N LYS A 282 0.75 29.71 -5.32
CA LYS A 282 1.49 30.96 -5.60
C LYS A 282 1.08 31.63 -6.90
N ALA A 283 0.76 30.85 -7.93
CA ALA A 283 0.30 31.38 -9.22
C ALA A 283 -1.03 32.14 -9.12
N VAL A 284 -1.91 31.77 -8.18
CA VAL A 284 -3.21 32.42 -7.97
C VAL A 284 -3.16 33.44 -6.82
N GLN A 285 -2.31 33.20 -5.82
CA GLN A 285 -2.06 34.10 -4.68
C GLN A 285 -0.55 34.26 -4.46
N PRO A 286 0.08 35.33 -4.98
CA PRO A 286 1.54 35.53 -4.90
C PRO A 286 2.10 35.59 -3.48
N THR A 287 1.28 35.95 -2.49
CA THR A 287 1.66 36.01 -1.07
C THR A 287 1.61 34.66 -0.36
N PHE A 288 1.14 33.60 -1.03
CA PHE A 288 1.03 32.28 -0.44
C PHE A 288 2.41 31.70 -0.14
N ALA A 289 2.64 31.32 1.12
CA ALA A 289 3.84 30.66 1.58
C ALA A 289 3.47 29.44 2.43
N MET A 290 4.29 28.39 2.30
CA MET A 290 4.23 27.23 3.17
C MET A 290 4.94 27.59 4.47
N THR A 291 4.24 27.46 5.60
CA THR A 291 4.72 27.82 6.94
C THR A 291 4.68 26.59 7.84
N ARG A 292 5.30 26.69 9.02
CA ARG A 292 5.21 25.63 10.04
C ARG A 292 3.78 25.38 10.55
N GLU A 293 2.88 26.33 10.36
CA GLU A 293 1.50 26.23 10.84
C GLU A 293 0.57 25.55 9.82
N ASN A 294 0.86 25.66 8.51
CA ASN A 294 0.02 25.09 7.46
C ASN A 294 0.60 23.86 6.76
N VAL A 295 1.85 23.47 7.05
CA VAL A 295 2.54 22.33 6.43
C VAL A 295 1.76 21.03 6.58
N ASP A 296 1.33 20.68 7.79
CA ASP A 296 0.63 19.42 8.06
C ASP A 296 -0.71 19.37 7.32
N THR A 297 -1.42 20.51 7.28
CA THR A 297 -2.67 20.68 6.55
C THR A 297 -2.47 20.50 5.03
N ILE A 298 -1.40 21.06 4.46
CA ILE A 298 -1.09 20.93 3.02
C ILE A 298 -0.70 19.50 2.68
N VAL A 299 0.10 18.85 3.53
CA VAL A 299 0.47 17.44 3.39
C VAL A 299 -0.78 16.56 3.40
N GLU A 300 -1.66 16.75 4.38
CA GLU A 300 -2.90 15.99 4.49
C GLU A 300 -3.84 16.25 3.31
N LEU A 301 -3.89 17.49 2.83
CA LEU A 301 -4.67 17.87 1.65
C LEU A 301 -4.14 17.17 0.40
N CYS A 302 -2.83 17.15 0.18
CA CYS A 302 -2.23 16.44 -0.97
C CYS A 302 -2.45 14.93 -0.87
N ALA A 303 -2.42 14.37 0.35
CA ALA A 303 -2.73 12.96 0.60
C ALA A 303 -4.19 12.63 0.26
N HIS A 304 -5.14 13.49 0.64
CA HIS A 304 -6.56 13.32 0.27
C HIS A 304 -6.86 13.52 -1.22
N LEU A 305 -5.95 14.14 -1.96
CA LEU A 305 -6.01 14.29 -3.42
C LEU A 305 -5.20 13.20 -4.14
N ASP A 306 -4.75 12.17 -3.41
CA ASP A 306 -4.06 10.98 -3.93
C ASP A 306 -2.77 11.29 -4.69
N GLY A 307 -2.16 12.47 -4.48
CA GLY A 307 -1.01 12.89 -5.28
C GLY A 307 -1.32 13.13 -6.76
N LEU A 308 -2.61 13.20 -7.15
CA LEU A 308 -3.03 13.38 -8.54
C LEU A 308 -2.75 14.83 -8.98
N PRO A 309 -1.89 15.08 -9.99
CA PRO A 309 -1.54 16.43 -10.43
C PRO A 309 -2.76 17.31 -10.72
N LEU A 310 -3.74 16.80 -11.46
CA LEU A 310 -4.95 17.55 -11.79
C LEU A 310 -5.76 17.92 -10.54
N ALA A 311 -5.84 17.00 -9.57
CA ALA A 311 -6.56 17.22 -8.32
C ALA A 311 -5.90 18.32 -7.49
N ILE A 312 -4.57 18.26 -7.40
CA ILE A 312 -3.73 19.25 -6.73
C ILE A 312 -3.87 20.62 -7.39
N GLU A 313 -3.84 20.69 -8.73
CA GLU A 313 -4.02 21.94 -9.48
C GLU A 313 -5.40 22.57 -9.24
N LEU A 314 -6.46 21.74 -9.29
CA LEU A 314 -7.83 22.17 -8.99
C LEU A 314 -7.96 22.70 -7.57
N ALA A 315 -7.39 22.00 -6.58
CA ALA A 315 -7.45 22.41 -5.18
C ALA A 315 -6.65 23.69 -4.93
N ALA A 316 -5.43 23.78 -5.45
CA ALA A 316 -4.56 24.95 -5.30
C ALA A 316 -5.17 26.21 -5.92
N SER A 317 -5.93 26.09 -7.02
CA SER A 317 -6.65 27.22 -7.61
C SER A 317 -7.71 27.84 -6.69
N ARG A 318 -8.18 27.09 -5.69
CA ARG A 318 -9.21 27.54 -4.73
C ARG A 318 -8.64 28.29 -3.53
N ILE A 319 -7.31 28.33 -3.36
CA ILE A 319 -6.63 29.04 -2.26
C ILE A 319 -6.94 30.54 -2.24
N LYS A 320 -7.24 31.13 -3.40
CA LYS A 320 -7.71 32.54 -3.50
C LYS A 320 -8.94 32.84 -2.65
N TRP A 321 -9.77 31.84 -2.40
CA TRP A 321 -11.08 31.99 -1.74
C TRP A 321 -11.19 31.21 -0.43
N LEU A 322 -10.35 30.17 -0.25
CA LEU A 322 -10.41 29.26 0.89
C LEU A 322 -8.99 28.99 1.40
N ALA A 323 -8.75 29.23 2.68
CA ALA A 323 -7.52 28.79 3.33
C ALA A 323 -7.36 27.25 3.27
N PRO A 324 -6.13 26.71 3.32
CA PRO A 324 -5.87 25.26 3.24
C PRO A 324 -6.72 24.43 4.21
N GLU A 325 -6.90 24.89 5.45
CA GLU A 325 -7.67 24.21 6.50
C GLU A 325 -9.16 24.13 6.14
N ALA A 326 -9.69 25.23 5.60
CA ALA A 326 -11.06 25.34 5.16
C ALA A 326 -11.34 24.53 3.89
N LEU A 327 -10.32 24.34 3.04
CA LEU A 327 -10.37 23.51 1.85
C LEU A 327 -10.32 22.02 2.23
N LEU A 328 -9.40 21.64 3.11
CA LEU A 328 -9.26 20.28 3.67
C LEU A 328 -10.56 19.81 4.34
N ALA A 329 -11.15 20.65 5.21
CA ALA A 329 -12.42 20.33 5.89
C ALA A 329 -13.57 20.05 4.90
N ARG A 330 -13.53 20.63 3.70
CA ARG A 330 -14.54 20.40 2.65
C ARG A 330 -14.24 19.17 1.80
N ILE A 331 -12.97 18.89 1.49
CA ILE A 331 -12.54 17.69 0.72
C ILE A 331 -12.77 16.39 1.51
N ARG A 332 -12.74 16.47 2.85
CA ARG A 332 -13.10 15.35 3.72
C ARG A 332 -14.57 14.92 3.57
N ILE A 333 -15.46 15.78 3.07
CA ILE A 333 -16.90 15.50 2.91
C ILE A 333 -17.19 15.06 1.45
N PRO A 334 -17.66 13.82 1.21
CA PRO A 334 -17.85 13.27 -0.16
C PRO A 334 -18.73 14.13 -1.07
N GLU A 335 -19.85 14.65 -0.55
CA GLU A 335 -20.81 15.46 -1.33
C GLU A 335 -20.23 16.82 -1.80
N ARG A 336 -19.13 17.28 -1.18
CA ARG A 336 -18.51 18.58 -1.43
C ARG A 336 -17.26 18.54 -2.31
N LEU A 337 -16.89 17.36 -2.84
CA LEU A 337 -15.88 17.23 -3.90
C LEU A 337 -16.25 18.02 -5.17
N ARG A 338 -17.53 18.40 -5.32
CA ARG A 338 -18.02 19.34 -6.35
C ARG A 338 -17.34 20.72 -6.34
N ILE A 339 -16.63 21.08 -5.26
CA ILE A 339 -15.84 22.33 -5.19
C ILE A 339 -14.64 22.31 -6.15
N LEU A 340 -14.17 21.12 -6.55
CA LEU A 340 -13.10 20.90 -7.53
C LEU A 340 -13.66 20.85 -8.97
N ARG A 341 -14.60 21.73 -9.30
CA ARG A 341 -15.08 21.95 -10.68
C ARG A 341 -14.18 22.95 -11.39
N ASN A 342 -13.83 22.71 -12.65
CA ASN A 342 -13.23 23.74 -13.50
C ASN A 342 -14.35 24.62 -14.09
N ASP A 343 -14.27 25.94 -13.88
CA ASP A 343 -15.15 26.93 -14.52
C ASP A 343 -14.64 27.35 -15.92
N VAL A 344 -13.56 26.73 -16.40
CA VAL A 344 -12.94 27.00 -17.70
C VAL A 344 -13.68 26.25 -18.80
N THR A 345 -14.30 26.99 -19.73
CA THR A 345 -15.19 26.47 -20.79
C THR A 345 -14.47 25.77 -21.95
N THR A 346 -13.14 25.76 -21.99
CA THR A 346 -12.33 25.21 -23.09
C THR A 346 -11.93 23.73 -22.92
N VAL A 347 -12.35 23.06 -21.85
CA VAL A 347 -12.12 21.62 -21.61
C VAL A 347 -13.46 20.86 -21.78
N PRO A 348 -13.49 19.69 -22.45
CA PRO A 348 -14.73 18.92 -22.65
C PRO A 348 -15.45 18.63 -21.33
N GLU A 349 -16.79 18.62 -21.37
CA GLU A 349 -17.65 18.52 -20.18
C GLU A 349 -17.34 17.33 -19.25
N ARG A 350 -16.78 16.26 -19.82
CA ARG A 350 -16.38 15.01 -19.14
C ARG A 350 -15.09 15.13 -18.33
N GLN A 351 -14.17 16.03 -18.67
CA GLN A 351 -12.92 16.28 -17.93
C GLN A 351 -13.04 17.44 -16.93
N ARG A 352 -14.22 18.07 -16.81
CA ARG A 352 -14.44 19.23 -15.92
C ARG A 352 -14.26 18.94 -14.43
N THR A 353 -14.22 17.66 -14.01
CA THR A 353 -13.96 17.23 -12.62
C THR A 353 -13.31 15.84 -12.58
N LEU A 354 -12.52 15.56 -11.53
CA LEU A 354 -12.11 14.19 -11.16
C LEU A 354 -13.33 13.25 -11.05
N TYR A 355 -14.44 13.77 -10.55
CA TYR A 355 -15.69 13.04 -10.41
C TYR A 355 -16.23 12.48 -11.74
N ASN A 356 -16.29 13.31 -12.78
CA ASN A 356 -16.73 12.87 -14.11
C ASN A 356 -15.74 11.88 -14.75
N THR A 357 -14.46 11.99 -14.39
CA THR A 357 -13.40 11.10 -14.86
C THR A 357 -13.54 9.69 -14.27
N VAL A 358 -13.80 9.58 -12.97
CA VAL A 358 -14.06 8.31 -12.28
C VAL A 358 -15.41 7.73 -12.71
N LYS A 359 -16.46 8.56 -12.79
CA LYS A 359 -17.78 8.14 -13.25
C LYS A 359 -17.72 7.49 -14.63
N TRP A 360 -16.96 8.07 -15.56
CA TRP A 360 -16.83 7.52 -16.91
C TRP A 360 -16.12 6.16 -16.91
N SER A 361 -15.01 6.02 -16.16
CA SER A 361 -14.34 4.71 -15.99
C SER A 361 -15.26 3.68 -15.33
N TYR A 362 -16.12 4.09 -14.39
CA TYR A 362 -17.15 3.23 -13.82
C TYR A 362 -18.24 2.87 -14.82
N ASP A 363 -18.70 3.80 -15.65
CA ASP A 363 -19.79 3.55 -16.61
C ASP A 363 -19.40 2.50 -17.68
N LEU A 364 -18.10 2.37 -18.01
CA LEU A 364 -17.54 1.37 -18.93
C LEU A 364 -17.53 -0.06 -18.38
N LEU A 365 -17.64 -0.25 -17.07
CA LEU A 365 -17.64 -1.57 -16.44
C LEU A 365 -18.94 -2.33 -16.69
N ASP A 366 -18.86 -3.66 -16.74
CA ASP A 366 -20.04 -4.52 -16.74
C ASP A 366 -20.75 -4.51 -15.36
N GLN A 367 -21.91 -5.16 -15.23
CA GLN A 367 -22.67 -5.11 -13.96
C GLN A 367 -21.96 -5.78 -12.78
N GLN A 368 -21.20 -6.84 -13.05
CA GLN A 368 -20.52 -7.62 -12.01
C GLN A 368 -19.20 -6.93 -11.61
N ASP A 369 -18.52 -6.25 -12.53
CA ASP A 369 -17.37 -5.39 -12.26
C ASP A 369 -17.77 -4.12 -11.51
N LYS A 370 -18.92 -3.52 -11.87
CA LYS A 370 -19.52 -2.40 -11.13
C LYS A 370 -19.82 -2.80 -9.69
N TRP A 371 -20.37 -3.99 -9.49
CA TRP A 371 -20.62 -4.54 -8.17
C TRP A 371 -19.31 -4.70 -7.39
N LEU A 372 -18.30 -5.37 -7.94
CA LEU A 372 -17.01 -5.56 -7.26
C LEU A 372 -16.35 -4.22 -6.92
N PHE A 373 -16.34 -3.27 -7.85
CA PHE A 373 -15.83 -1.92 -7.64
C PHE A 373 -16.52 -1.22 -6.45
N ARG A 374 -17.85 -1.28 -6.41
CA ARG A 374 -18.64 -0.69 -5.32
C ARG A 374 -18.26 -1.35 -4.00
N HIS A 375 -18.29 -2.68 -3.92
CA HIS A 375 -18.01 -3.38 -2.67
C HIS A 375 -16.55 -3.29 -2.22
N LEU A 376 -15.58 -3.25 -3.13
CA LEU A 376 -14.17 -2.99 -2.79
C LEU A 376 -13.96 -1.63 -2.13
N SER A 377 -14.87 -0.67 -2.35
CA SER A 377 -14.75 0.66 -1.77
C SER A 377 -14.92 0.72 -0.25
N VAL A 378 -15.34 -0.37 0.39
CA VAL A 378 -15.39 -0.47 1.87
C VAL A 378 -14.01 -0.66 2.48
N PHE A 379 -13.04 -1.22 1.75
CA PHE A 379 -11.68 -1.41 2.23
C PHE A 379 -10.95 -0.08 2.31
N THR A 380 -10.40 0.22 3.48
CA THR A 380 -9.61 1.42 3.74
C THR A 380 -8.12 1.08 3.64
N GLY A 381 -7.49 1.50 2.54
CA GLY A 381 -6.06 1.24 2.28
C GLY A 381 -5.85 0.06 1.33
N SER A 382 -4.69 -0.58 1.43
CA SER A 382 -4.37 -1.76 0.61
C SER A 382 -4.98 -3.03 1.18
N VAL A 383 -5.36 -3.97 0.32
CA VAL A 383 -5.88 -5.30 0.67
C VAL A 383 -5.24 -6.34 -0.24
N SER A 384 -4.91 -7.53 0.28
CA SER A 384 -4.28 -8.59 -0.51
C SER A 384 -5.29 -9.34 -1.39
N LEU A 385 -4.82 -10.00 -2.46
CA LEU A 385 -5.69 -10.79 -3.33
C LEU A 385 -6.43 -11.87 -2.54
N ASP A 386 -5.71 -12.66 -1.73
CA ASP A 386 -6.31 -13.71 -0.90
C ASP A 386 -7.41 -13.15 0.03
N THR A 387 -7.24 -11.92 0.53
CA THR A 387 -8.23 -11.26 1.39
C THR A 387 -9.45 -10.80 0.59
N ILE A 388 -9.26 -10.27 -0.62
CA ILE A 388 -10.37 -9.94 -1.52
C ILE A 388 -11.16 -11.22 -1.85
N GLU A 389 -10.49 -12.30 -2.27
CA GLU A 389 -11.13 -13.58 -2.57
C GLU A 389 -11.87 -14.12 -1.36
N ALA A 390 -11.23 -14.22 -0.20
CA ALA A 390 -11.87 -14.74 1.02
C ALA A 390 -13.05 -13.88 1.49
N PHE A 391 -13.05 -12.57 1.22
CA PHE A 391 -14.16 -11.69 1.58
C PHE A 391 -15.37 -11.89 0.67
N PHE A 392 -15.15 -12.14 -0.63
CA PHE A 392 -16.20 -12.28 -1.63
C PHE A 392 -16.60 -13.74 -1.92
N ASP A 393 -15.84 -14.73 -1.43
CA ASP A 393 -16.15 -16.16 -1.50
C ASP A 393 -17.25 -16.54 -0.49
N THR A 394 -18.41 -15.90 -0.63
CA THR A 394 -19.60 -16.19 0.17
C THR A 394 -20.78 -16.48 -0.74
N GLY A 395 -21.22 -17.74 -0.78
CA GLY A 395 -22.52 -18.18 -1.30
C GLY A 395 -22.85 -17.75 -2.72
N GLU A 396 -23.61 -16.66 -2.88
CA GLU A 396 -24.19 -16.18 -4.15
C GLU A 396 -23.14 -15.68 -5.16
N HIS A 397 -21.90 -15.46 -4.71
CA HIS A 397 -20.81 -14.90 -5.53
C HIS A 397 -19.59 -15.81 -5.66
N SER A 398 -19.64 -17.04 -5.13
CA SER A 398 -18.54 -18.02 -5.22
C SER A 398 -18.24 -18.45 -6.67
N GLU A 399 -19.19 -18.25 -7.60
CA GLU A 399 -18.99 -18.45 -9.04
C GLU A 399 -18.41 -17.23 -9.78
N LEU A 400 -18.23 -16.08 -9.11
CA LEU A 400 -17.59 -14.91 -9.72
C LEU A 400 -16.08 -15.12 -9.77
N ASP A 401 -15.50 -14.96 -10.96
CA ASP A 401 -14.05 -14.94 -11.14
C ASP A 401 -13.46 -13.60 -10.63
N ILE A 402 -13.29 -13.51 -9.30
CA ILE A 402 -12.84 -12.30 -8.61
C ILE A 402 -11.49 -11.83 -9.14
N VAL A 403 -10.58 -12.75 -9.46
CA VAL A 403 -9.26 -12.43 -9.99
C VAL A 403 -9.37 -11.70 -11.33
N ASN A 404 -10.14 -12.24 -12.28
CA ASN A 404 -10.35 -11.59 -13.57
C ASN A 404 -10.98 -10.20 -13.42
N ARG A 405 -11.86 -10.00 -12.45
CA ARG A 405 -12.47 -8.68 -12.20
C ARG A 405 -11.51 -7.69 -11.57
N VAL A 406 -10.66 -8.13 -10.65
CA VAL A 406 -9.56 -7.29 -10.13
C VAL A 406 -8.65 -6.86 -11.29
N ILE A 407 -8.37 -7.75 -12.24
CA ILE A 407 -7.62 -7.41 -13.47
C ILE A 407 -8.36 -6.34 -14.28
N VAL A 408 -9.66 -6.49 -14.53
CA VAL A 408 -10.45 -5.46 -15.24
C VAL A 408 -10.40 -4.10 -14.53
N LEU A 409 -10.48 -4.09 -13.19
CA LEU A 409 -10.37 -2.85 -12.42
C LEU A 409 -8.96 -2.24 -12.45
N LEU A 410 -7.91 -3.06 -12.52
CA LEU A 410 -6.52 -2.60 -12.73
C LEU A 410 -6.33 -2.02 -14.12
N GLU A 411 -6.82 -2.69 -15.16
CA GLU A 411 -6.77 -2.22 -16.54
C GLU A 411 -7.47 -0.87 -16.67
N ASN A 412 -8.65 -0.72 -16.05
CA ASN A 412 -9.40 0.55 -16.02
C ASN A 412 -8.81 1.61 -15.07
N SER A 413 -7.65 1.35 -14.44
CA SER A 413 -6.99 2.22 -13.47
C SER A 413 -7.90 2.63 -12.28
N LEU A 414 -8.84 1.76 -11.91
CA LEU A 414 -9.72 1.92 -10.74
C LEU A 414 -9.12 1.29 -9.47
N LEU A 415 -8.15 0.38 -9.65
CA LEU A 415 -7.28 -0.17 -8.61
C LEU A 415 -5.81 0.13 -8.93
N GLN A 416 -4.98 0.12 -7.89
CA GLN A 416 -3.52 0.16 -7.98
C GLN A 416 -2.94 -1.03 -7.26
N CYS A 417 -1.95 -1.69 -7.85
CA CYS A 417 -1.16 -2.71 -7.16
C CYS A 417 0.07 -2.06 -6.52
N THR A 418 0.30 -2.35 -5.24
CA THR A 418 1.39 -1.74 -4.45
C THR A 418 2.69 -2.55 -4.49
N ASP A 419 2.64 -3.81 -4.92
CA ASP A 419 3.69 -4.81 -4.72
C ASP A 419 3.61 -5.95 -5.76
N TRP A 420 3.81 -5.60 -7.04
CA TRP A 420 3.79 -6.50 -8.19
C TRP A 420 4.75 -7.72 -8.14
N GLY A 421 5.66 -7.79 -7.16
CA GLY A 421 6.62 -8.88 -6.97
C GLY A 421 6.33 -9.81 -5.79
N SER A 422 5.23 -9.58 -5.05
CA SER A 422 4.81 -10.42 -3.93
C SER A 422 4.06 -11.66 -4.43
N VAL A 423 4.18 -12.78 -3.69
CA VAL A 423 3.36 -13.98 -3.92
C VAL A 423 1.87 -13.69 -3.73
N ASN A 424 1.56 -12.74 -2.84
CA ASN A 424 0.20 -12.25 -2.64
C ASN A 424 0.23 -10.71 -2.81
N PRO A 425 -0.02 -10.21 -4.03
CA PRO A 425 -0.02 -8.78 -4.30
C PRO A 425 -1.19 -8.09 -3.59
N ARG A 426 -0.97 -6.84 -3.21
CA ARG A 426 -1.93 -5.99 -2.55
C ARG A 426 -2.40 -4.88 -3.48
N PHE A 427 -3.69 -4.60 -3.38
CA PHE A 427 -4.39 -3.64 -4.20
C PHE A 427 -4.98 -2.54 -3.33
N ALA A 428 -4.94 -1.32 -3.82
CA ALA A 428 -5.53 -0.17 -3.16
C ALA A 428 -6.39 0.62 -4.16
N MET A 429 -7.53 1.11 -3.70
CA MET A 429 -8.27 2.16 -4.39
C MET A 429 -7.72 3.51 -3.94
N LEU A 430 -7.47 4.41 -4.90
CA LEU A 430 -7.26 5.81 -4.59
C LEU A 430 -8.46 6.37 -3.80
N GLU A 431 -8.22 7.24 -2.82
CA GLU A 431 -9.25 7.78 -1.92
C GLU A 431 -10.41 8.40 -2.70
N THR A 432 -10.10 9.14 -3.77
CA THR A 432 -11.09 9.75 -4.66
C THR A 432 -11.98 8.73 -5.37
N ILE A 433 -11.39 7.62 -5.83
CA ILE A 433 -12.10 6.52 -6.49
C ILE A 433 -12.93 5.75 -5.45
N ARG A 434 -12.35 5.48 -4.28
CA ARG A 434 -13.04 4.84 -3.15
C ARG A 434 -14.28 5.62 -2.73
N LYS A 435 -14.15 6.95 -2.55
CA LYS A 435 -15.28 7.83 -2.20
C LYS A 435 -16.41 7.76 -3.23
N TYR A 436 -16.08 7.67 -4.52
CA TYR A 436 -17.08 7.48 -5.57
C TYR A 436 -17.77 6.11 -5.47
N GLY A 437 -17.02 5.04 -5.24
CA GLY A 437 -17.57 3.70 -4.98
C GLY A 437 -18.54 3.67 -3.79
N LEU A 438 -18.18 4.33 -2.68
CA LEU A 438 -19.03 4.45 -1.49
C LEU A 438 -20.31 5.26 -1.74
N GLU A 439 -20.25 6.26 -2.62
CA GLU A 439 -21.44 7.00 -3.05
C GLU A 439 -22.38 6.11 -3.87
N CYS A 440 -21.83 5.31 -4.79
CA CYS A 440 -22.61 4.35 -5.56
C CYS A 440 -23.23 3.27 -4.65
N LEU A 441 -22.49 2.68 -3.72
CA LEU A 441 -23.03 1.75 -2.72
C LEU A 441 -24.20 2.36 -1.94
N ARG A 442 -24.09 3.64 -1.55
CA ARG A 442 -25.16 4.34 -0.83
C ARG A 442 -26.40 4.54 -1.69
N LYS A 443 -26.23 4.89 -2.97
CA LYS A 443 -27.35 5.08 -3.90
C LYS A 443 -28.11 3.78 -4.15
N ASP A 444 -27.39 2.67 -4.19
CA ASP A 444 -27.96 1.34 -4.41
C ASP A 444 -28.51 0.72 -3.11
N GLY A 445 -28.30 1.37 -1.95
CA GLY A 445 -28.79 0.92 -0.64
C GLY A 445 -27.93 -0.16 0.02
N GLU A 446 -26.78 -0.51 -0.57
CA GLU A 446 -25.91 -1.64 -0.20
C GLU A 446 -24.82 -1.24 0.83
N LEU A 447 -24.68 0.05 1.15
CA LEU A 447 -23.56 0.58 1.95
C LEU A 447 -23.49 -0.02 3.36
N GLU A 448 -24.60 -0.01 4.10
CA GLU A 448 -24.62 -0.44 5.51
C GLU A 448 -24.32 -1.93 5.64
N GLU A 449 -24.92 -2.75 4.78
CA GLU A 449 -24.67 -4.18 4.72
C GLU A 449 -23.22 -4.49 4.35
N SER A 450 -22.66 -3.80 3.35
CA SER A 450 -21.26 -4.00 2.93
C SER A 450 -20.26 -3.65 4.03
N GLN A 451 -20.48 -2.54 4.74
CA GLN A 451 -19.63 -2.14 5.85
C GLN A 451 -19.77 -3.07 7.06
N ARG A 452 -20.98 -3.56 7.34
CA ARG A 452 -21.23 -4.59 8.36
C ARG A 452 -20.48 -5.88 8.04
N SER A 453 -20.57 -6.36 6.80
CA SER A 453 -19.85 -7.55 6.33
C SER A 453 -18.34 -7.38 6.44
N HIS A 454 -17.81 -6.22 6.03
CA HIS A 454 -16.39 -5.87 6.22
C HIS A 454 -15.98 -5.90 7.70
N ALA A 455 -16.78 -5.33 8.59
CA ALA A 455 -16.50 -5.31 10.01
C ALA A 455 -16.50 -6.73 10.64
N ILE A 456 -17.47 -7.58 10.26
CA ILE A 456 -17.57 -8.97 10.73
C ILE A 456 -16.43 -9.83 10.18
N PHE A 457 -16.03 -9.60 8.94
CA PHE A 457 -14.90 -10.29 8.31
C PHE A 457 -13.58 -9.99 9.01
N TYR A 458 -13.28 -8.70 9.24
CA TYR A 458 -12.06 -8.32 9.96
C TYR A 458 -12.08 -8.70 11.44
N LEU A 459 -13.26 -8.79 12.06
CA LEU A 459 -13.40 -9.42 13.38
C LEU A 459 -12.97 -10.89 13.34
N HIS A 460 -13.43 -11.67 12.34
CA HIS A 460 -13.01 -13.07 12.19
C HIS A 460 -11.50 -13.20 11.93
N ILE A 461 -10.90 -12.31 11.14
CA ILE A 461 -9.45 -12.26 10.95
C ILE A 461 -8.74 -12.01 12.29
N ALA A 462 -9.20 -11.03 13.07
CA ALA A 462 -8.62 -10.73 14.37
C ALA A 462 -8.73 -11.91 15.35
N GLU A 463 -9.90 -12.57 15.42
CA GLU A 463 -10.13 -13.74 16.27
C GLU A 463 -9.28 -14.94 15.84
N LYS A 464 -9.20 -15.20 14.53
CA LYS A 464 -8.32 -16.24 13.98
C LYS A 464 -6.88 -15.96 14.36
N ALA A 465 -6.39 -14.74 14.11
CA ALA A 465 -5.03 -14.34 14.46
C ALA A 465 -4.76 -14.50 15.96
N ALA A 466 -5.69 -14.12 16.84
CA ALA A 466 -5.55 -14.23 18.29
C ALA A 466 -5.22 -15.67 18.74
N SER A 467 -5.78 -16.69 18.08
CA SER A 467 -5.48 -18.11 18.37
C SER A 467 -4.07 -18.55 17.97
N TYR A 468 -3.44 -17.88 17.00
CA TYR A 468 -2.07 -18.17 16.56
C TYR A 468 -1.01 -17.28 17.21
N LEU A 469 -1.42 -16.15 17.80
CA LEU A 469 -0.53 -15.26 18.56
C LEU A 469 -0.06 -15.87 19.90
N THR A 470 -0.46 -17.09 20.25
CA THR A 470 0.00 -17.85 21.42
C THR A 470 0.86 -19.06 21.06
N GLY A 471 1.27 -19.20 19.79
CA GLY A 471 2.01 -20.36 19.30
C GLY A 471 3.08 -20.04 18.24
N PRO A 472 3.49 -21.03 17.42
CA PRO A 472 4.68 -20.92 16.58
C PRO A 472 4.58 -19.91 15.44
N GLN A 473 3.37 -19.48 15.05
CA GLN A 473 3.12 -18.59 13.92
C GLN A 473 2.93 -17.12 14.34
N GLN A 474 3.40 -16.75 15.54
CA GLN A 474 3.27 -15.40 16.10
C GLN A 474 3.77 -14.32 15.14
N ASP A 475 4.98 -14.48 14.60
CA ASP A 475 5.63 -13.54 13.69
C ASP A 475 4.83 -13.34 12.40
N ILE A 476 4.36 -14.44 11.78
CA ILE A 476 3.58 -14.41 10.55
C ILE A 476 2.28 -13.62 10.74
N TRP A 477 1.51 -13.95 11.79
CA TRP A 477 0.23 -13.29 12.06
C TRP A 477 0.39 -11.84 12.50
N LEU A 478 1.47 -11.51 13.23
CA LEU A 478 1.79 -10.12 13.56
C LEU A 478 2.07 -9.29 12.29
N GLN A 479 2.83 -9.83 11.33
CA GLN A 479 3.09 -9.15 10.05
C GLN A 479 1.81 -8.99 9.23
N GLN A 480 0.97 -10.03 9.16
CA GLN A 480 -0.29 -9.97 8.42
C GLN A 480 -1.25 -8.92 8.99
N LEU A 481 -1.46 -8.91 10.31
CA LEU A 481 -2.32 -7.89 10.96
C LEU A 481 -1.77 -6.47 10.79
N GLU A 482 -0.45 -6.31 10.73
CA GLU A 482 0.19 -5.01 10.51
C GLU A 482 -0.04 -4.46 9.10
N GLN A 483 -0.04 -5.34 8.09
CA GLN A 483 -0.39 -4.96 6.72
C GLN A 483 -1.87 -4.56 6.56
N ASP A 484 -2.76 -5.19 7.33
CA ASP A 484 -4.21 -4.92 7.32
C ASP A 484 -4.67 -3.89 8.36
N GLN A 485 -3.75 -3.20 9.03
CA GLN A 485 -4.04 -2.34 10.17
C GLN A 485 -5.12 -1.28 9.87
N THR A 486 -5.06 -0.65 8.70
CA THR A 486 -6.03 0.39 8.32
C THR A 486 -7.44 -0.17 8.17
N ASN A 487 -7.59 -1.39 7.63
CA ASN A 487 -8.88 -2.06 7.52
C ASN A 487 -9.41 -2.55 8.88
N LEU A 488 -8.53 -3.07 9.75
CA LEU A 488 -8.88 -3.47 11.12
C LEU A 488 -9.40 -2.27 11.94
N ARG A 489 -8.76 -1.10 11.80
CA ARG A 489 -9.21 0.16 12.41
C ARG A 489 -10.59 0.57 11.91
N ALA A 490 -10.77 0.61 10.59
CA ALA A 490 -12.04 0.99 9.98
C ALA A 490 -13.19 0.06 10.40
N ALA A 491 -12.92 -1.24 10.50
CA ALA A 491 -13.87 -2.23 11.00
C ALA A 491 -14.28 -1.96 12.46
N LEU A 492 -13.31 -1.73 13.35
CA LEU A 492 -13.59 -1.45 14.76
C LEU A 492 -14.32 -0.12 14.95
N GLU A 493 -13.92 0.93 14.22
CA GLU A 493 -14.59 2.23 14.23
C GLU A 493 -16.06 2.10 13.83
N TRP A 494 -16.35 1.32 12.79
CA TRP A 494 -17.72 1.07 12.34
C TRP A 494 -18.56 0.40 13.42
N LEU A 495 -18.04 -0.65 14.08
CA LEU A 495 -18.73 -1.37 15.16
C LEU A 495 -19.05 -0.46 16.35
N VAL A 496 -18.10 0.39 16.74
CA VAL A 496 -18.28 1.34 17.85
C VAL A 496 -19.31 2.40 17.49
N THR A 497 -19.22 2.97 16.29
CA THR A 497 -20.12 4.04 15.81
C THR A 497 -21.57 3.55 15.70
N HIS A 498 -21.78 2.31 15.25
CA HIS A 498 -23.11 1.70 15.12
C HIS A 498 -23.59 1.01 16.41
N LYS A 499 -22.82 1.10 17.50
CA LYS A 499 -23.15 0.54 18.83
C LYS A 499 -23.37 -0.98 18.80
N GLU A 500 -22.62 -1.70 17.97
CA GLU A 500 -22.59 -3.16 17.92
C GLU A 500 -21.76 -3.70 19.11
N THR A 501 -22.24 -3.48 20.34
CA THR A 501 -21.48 -3.66 21.60
C THR A 501 -20.81 -5.04 21.70
N GLY A 502 -21.54 -6.13 21.43
CA GLY A 502 -21.00 -7.48 21.53
C GLY A 502 -19.86 -7.75 20.56
N LEU A 503 -19.99 -7.29 19.31
CA LEU A 503 -18.97 -7.45 18.27
C LEU A 503 -17.76 -6.56 18.55
N ALA A 504 -17.97 -5.31 18.95
CA ALA A 504 -16.88 -4.39 19.32
C ALA A 504 -16.04 -4.93 20.50
N LEU A 505 -16.70 -5.50 21.52
CA LEU A 505 -15.99 -6.12 22.65
C LEU A 505 -15.17 -7.35 22.22
N ARG A 506 -15.73 -8.22 21.37
CA ARG A 506 -15.00 -9.36 20.79
C ARG A 506 -13.78 -8.87 19.99
N PHE A 507 -13.95 -7.83 19.19
CA PHE A 507 -12.87 -7.25 18.40
C PHE A 507 -11.75 -6.72 19.30
N CYS A 508 -12.07 -5.93 20.34
CA CYS A 508 -11.06 -5.42 21.27
C CYS A 508 -10.31 -6.55 22.02
N GLU A 509 -11.00 -7.65 22.34
CA GLU A 509 -10.40 -8.82 22.98
C GLU A 509 -9.45 -9.57 22.04
N ALA A 510 -9.81 -9.74 20.78
CA ALA A 510 -8.95 -10.39 19.79
C ALA A 510 -7.77 -9.51 19.37
N PHE A 511 -8.04 -8.24 19.03
CA PHE A 511 -7.08 -7.31 18.43
C PHE A 511 -6.00 -6.81 19.39
N GLY A 512 -6.31 -6.71 20.69
CA GLY A 512 -5.35 -6.05 21.58
C GLY A 512 -4.08 -6.87 21.86
N LYS A 513 -3.98 -8.19 21.54
CA LYS A 513 -2.72 -8.93 21.76
C LYS A 513 -1.69 -8.44 20.74
N PHE A 514 -2.14 -8.24 19.51
CA PHE A 514 -1.40 -7.55 18.47
C PHE A 514 -1.02 -6.13 18.91
N CYS A 515 -1.97 -5.33 19.43
CA CYS A 515 -1.66 -3.98 19.94
C CYS A 515 -0.57 -4.01 21.01
N GLY A 516 -0.68 -4.93 21.98
CA GLY A 516 0.31 -5.10 23.05
C GLY A 516 1.70 -5.47 22.54
N LEU A 517 1.80 -6.37 21.55
CA LEU A 517 3.06 -6.85 20.97
C LEU A 517 3.72 -5.81 20.05
N ARG A 518 2.92 -5.03 19.31
CA ARG A 518 3.44 -3.97 18.43
C ARG A 518 3.60 -2.60 19.11
N GLY A 519 3.00 -2.42 20.28
CA GLY A 519 3.10 -1.18 21.06
C GLY A 519 2.04 -0.13 20.72
N TYR A 520 0.91 -0.52 20.11
CA TYR A 520 -0.22 0.38 19.83
C TYR A 520 -1.09 0.64 21.07
N TRP A 521 -0.46 0.96 22.20
CA TRP A 521 -1.11 1.03 23.51
C TRP A 521 -2.08 2.20 23.66
N THR A 522 -1.69 3.40 23.22
CA THR A 522 -2.57 4.58 23.30
C THR A 522 -3.82 4.41 22.46
N GLU A 523 -3.66 3.83 21.27
CA GLU A 523 -4.78 3.50 20.39
C GLU A 523 -5.69 2.43 21.02
N GLU A 524 -5.11 1.34 21.53
CA GLU A 524 -5.84 0.29 22.24
C GLU A 524 -6.64 0.89 23.42
N GLN A 525 -6.06 1.82 24.18
CA GLN A 525 -6.74 2.49 25.30
C GLN A 525 -7.97 3.27 24.84
N GLN A 526 -7.87 4.00 23.73
CA GLN A 526 -8.97 4.77 23.16
C GLN A 526 -10.11 3.85 22.74
N TRP A 527 -9.80 2.76 22.04
CA TRP A 527 -10.79 1.77 21.61
C TRP A 527 -11.46 1.06 22.79
N LEU A 528 -10.67 0.61 23.78
CA LEU A 528 -11.22 -0.03 24.98
C LEU A 528 -12.16 0.91 25.74
N ARG A 529 -11.79 2.19 25.90
CA ARG A 529 -12.63 3.20 26.54
C ARG A 529 -13.93 3.43 25.77
N ALA A 530 -13.85 3.58 24.45
CA ALA A 530 -15.01 3.80 23.60
C ALA A 530 -15.99 2.62 23.65
N THR A 531 -15.47 1.39 23.54
CA THR A 531 -16.27 0.16 23.55
C THR A 531 -16.89 -0.13 24.92
N LEU A 532 -16.16 0.09 26.03
CA LEU A 532 -16.68 -0.10 27.38
C LEU A 532 -17.77 0.92 27.76
N ALA A 533 -17.80 2.09 27.09
CA ALA A 533 -18.82 3.11 27.27
C ALA A 533 -20.14 2.81 26.52
N LEU A 534 -20.16 1.81 25.63
CA LEU A 534 -21.38 1.41 24.92
C LEU A 534 -22.41 0.79 25.87
N PRO A 535 -23.72 0.86 25.53
CA PRO A 535 -24.77 0.18 26.30
C PRO A 535 -24.51 -1.32 26.39
N GLN A 536 -24.39 -1.83 27.62
CA GLN A 536 -24.09 -3.23 27.89
C GLN A 536 -25.38 -4.06 27.95
N THR A 537 -25.30 -5.28 27.42
CA THR A 537 -26.39 -6.26 27.45
C THR A 537 -26.00 -7.44 28.34
N SER A 538 -26.97 -8.25 28.76
CA SER A 538 -26.68 -9.49 29.50
C SER A 538 -25.78 -10.44 28.69
N GLU A 539 -25.96 -10.46 27.37
CA GLU A 539 -25.18 -11.28 26.43
C GLU A 539 -23.72 -10.80 26.30
N SER A 540 -23.46 -9.51 26.47
CA SER A 540 -22.10 -8.95 26.39
C SER A 540 -21.28 -9.10 27.68
N LYS A 541 -21.89 -9.55 28.79
CA LYS A 541 -21.27 -9.57 30.12
C LYS A 541 -19.98 -10.40 30.18
N ALA A 542 -19.95 -11.57 29.55
CA ALA A 542 -18.77 -12.45 29.54
C ALA A 542 -17.58 -11.81 28.81
N ILE A 543 -17.81 -11.33 27.58
CA ILE A 543 -16.74 -10.69 26.80
C ILE A 543 -16.30 -9.36 27.42
N ARG A 544 -17.22 -8.62 28.05
CA ARG A 544 -16.91 -7.41 28.80
C ARG A 544 -15.90 -7.67 29.91
N ALA A 545 -16.01 -8.77 30.65
CA ALA A 545 -15.03 -9.11 31.69
C ALA A 545 -13.61 -9.25 31.11
N LYS A 546 -13.46 -9.87 29.94
CA LYS A 546 -12.17 -10.00 29.26
C LYS A 546 -11.60 -8.64 28.82
N VAL A 547 -12.46 -7.78 28.30
CA VAL A 547 -12.10 -6.41 27.89
C VAL A 547 -11.74 -5.54 29.09
N LEU A 548 -12.46 -5.65 30.21
CA LEU A 548 -12.14 -4.96 31.48
C LEU A 548 -10.76 -5.36 32.01
N ARG A 549 -10.45 -6.66 32.04
CA ARG A 549 -9.11 -7.15 32.43
C ARG A 549 -8.03 -6.50 31.57
N ARG A 550 -8.21 -6.49 30.25
CA ARG A 550 -7.26 -5.87 29.31
C ARG A 550 -7.11 -4.36 29.57
N ALA A 551 -8.22 -3.64 29.71
CA ALA A 551 -8.21 -2.21 30.02
C ALA A 551 -7.51 -1.93 31.37
N GLY A 552 -7.70 -2.79 32.36
CA GLY A 552 -7.00 -2.73 33.64
C GLY A 552 -5.48 -2.95 33.52
N HIS A 553 -5.04 -3.89 32.68
CA HIS A 553 -3.61 -4.09 32.39
C HIS A 553 -2.99 -2.85 31.72
N LEU A 554 -3.72 -2.19 30.84
CA LEU A 554 -3.26 -1.01 30.13
C LEU A 554 -3.19 0.21 31.04
N ALA A 555 -4.21 0.42 31.88
CA ALA A 555 -4.18 1.43 32.94
C ALA A 555 -3.00 1.22 33.91
N TYR A 556 -2.72 -0.03 34.29
CA TYR A 556 -1.55 -0.37 35.11
C TYR A 556 -0.21 0.01 34.42
N ARG A 557 -0.09 -0.22 33.11
CA ARG A 557 1.08 0.18 32.33
C ARG A 557 1.27 1.70 32.35
N PHE A 558 0.20 2.45 32.10
CA PHE A 558 0.19 3.92 32.16
C PHE A 558 0.21 4.51 33.58
N ARG A 559 0.41 3.67 34.61
CA ARG A 559 0.50 4.08 36.03
C ARG A 559 -0.78 4.68 36.62
N ASP A 560 -1.91 4.55 35.95
CA ASP A 560 -3.23 4.82 36.54
C ASP A 560 -3.69 3.63 37.38
N LEU A 561 -3.13 3.51 38.58
CA LEU A 561 -3.40 2.40 39.50
C LEU A 561 -4.85 2.38 40.01
N THR A 562 -5.48 3.54 40.12
CA THR A 562 -6.87 3.66 40.59
C THR A 562 -7.82 3.06 39.56
N THR A 563 -7.73 3.50 38.30
CA THR A 563 -8.54 2.93 37.22
C THR A 563 -8.21 1.46 37.00
N ALA A 564 -6.92 1.09 37.07
CA ALA A 564 -6.50 -0.31 36.96
C ALA A 564 -7.16 -1.20 38.02
N ARG A 565 -7.22 -0.74 39.28
CA ARG A 565 -7.87 -1.48 40.36
C ARG A 565 -9.34 -1.69 40.08
N THR A 566 -10.08 -0.61 39.80
CA THR A 566 -11.53 -0.67 39.57
C THR A 566 -11.89 -1.62 38.43
N LEU A 567 -11.19 -1.51 37.29
CA LEU A 567 -11.46 -2.36 36.13
C LEU A 567 -11.17 -3.84 36.41
N GLN A 568 -10.12 -4.13 37.18
CA GLN A 568 -9.76 -5.51 37.49
C GLN A 568 -10.63 -6.14 38.57
N GLU A 569 -11.01 -5.39 39.61
CA GLU A 569 -12.00 -5.84 40.59
C GLU A 569 -13.33 -6.19 39.93
N GLU A 570 -13.80 -5.34 39.00
CA GLU A 570 -15.02 -5.61 38.24
C GLU A 570 -14.88 -6.85 37.34
N SER A 571 -13.74 -7.01 36.64
CA SER A 571 -13.46 -8.21 35.86
C SER A 571 -13.45 -9.47 36.72
N VAL A 572 -12.83 -9.44 37.90
CA VAL A 572 -12.80 -10.58 38.85
C VAL A 572 -14.21 -10.92 39.31
N ALA A 573 -15.00 -9.91 39.68
CA ALA A 573 -16.38 -10.11 40.15
C ALA A 573 -17.25 -10.79 39.07
N ILE A 574 -17.20 -10.30 37.83
CA ILE A 574 -17.95 -10.88 36.72
C ILE A 574 -17.46 -12.30 36.39
N SER A 575 -16.15 -12.52 36.39
CA SER A 575 -15.59 -13.84 36.04
C SER A 575 -15.94 -14.89 37.10
N ARG A 576 -16.01 -14.51 38.38
CA ARG A 576 -16.49 -15.39 39.46
C ARG A 576 -17.98 -15.72 39.29
N ASP A 577 -18.81 -14.72 39.01
CA ASP A 577 -20.24 -14.89 38.78
C ASP A 577 -20.55 -15.81 37.59
N LEU A 578 -19.76 -15.70 36.52
CA LEU A 578 -19.90 -16.54 35.32
C LEU A 578 -19.13 -17.87 35.37
N ALA A 579 -18.36 -18.12 36.42
CA ALA A 579 -17.40 -19.23 36.52
C ALA A 579 -16.39 -19.30 35.34
N ASP A 580 -16.03 -18.17 34.72
CA ASP A 580 -15.00 -18.09 33.68
C ASP A 580 -13.61 -18.12 34.32
N LYS A 581 -13.12 -19.34 34.58
CA LYS A 581 -11.82 -19.57 35.21
C LYS A 581 -10.64 -19.02 34.41
N GLN A 582 -10.73 -19.04 33.07
CA GLN A 582 -9.64 -18.58 32.21
C GLN A 582 -9.45 -17.07 32.34
N ASN A 583 -10.53 -16.29 32.27
CA ASN A 583 -10.44 -14.85 32.48
C ASN A 583 -10.12 -14.50 33.95
N LEU A 584 -10.70 -15.25 34.89
CA LEU A 584 -10.48 -15.05 36.32
C LEU A 584 -8.99 -15.15 36.69
N ALA A 585 -8.28 -16.17 36.20
CA ALA A 585 -6.84 -16.33 36.45
C ALA A 585 -6.06 -15.08 36.01
N GLY A 586 -6.30 -14.58 34.79
CA GLY A 586 -5.64 -13.37 34.29
C GLY A 586 -6.00 -12.12 35.10
N ALA A 587 -7.27 -11.96 35.48
CA ALA A 587 -7.75 -10.78 36.21
C ALA A 587 -7.24 -10.75 37.67
N LEU A 588 -7.13 -11.91 38.32
CA LEU A 588 -6.49 -12.03 39.63
C LEU A 588 -4.99 -11.68 39.57
N SER A 589 -4.30 -12.16 38.53
CA SER A 589 -2.89 -11.84 38.32
C SER A 589 -2.65 -10.34 38.19
N GLY A 590 -3.43 -9.66 37.33
CA GLY A 590 -3.28 -8.22 37.16
C GLY A 590 -3.70 -7.44 38.42
N LEU A 591 -4.75 -7.86 39.14
CA LEU A 591 -5.19 -7.17 40.37
C LEU A 591 -4.13 -7.32 41.46
N GLY A 592 -3.51 -8.50 41.57
CA GLY A 592 -2.38 -8.73 42.45
C GLY A 592 -1.21 -7.76 42.18
N TRP A 593 -0.88 -7.49 40.91
CA TRP A 593 0.15 -6.50 40.56
C TRP A 593 -0.25 -5.06 40.90
N VAL A 594 -1.53 -4.69 40.72
CA VAL A 594 -2.04 -3.39 41.16
C VAL A 594 -1.88 -3.22 42.67
N LEU A 595 -2.33 -4.21 43.45
CA LEU A 595 -2.21 -4.19 44.91
C LEU A 595 -0.75 -4.17 45.38
N TYR A 596 0.13 -4.92 44.72
CA TYR A 596 1.56 -4.90 45.01
C TYR A 596 2.15 -3.49 44.88
N ARG A 597 1.79 -2.76 43.82
CA ARG A 597 2.24 -1.38 43.57
C ARG A 597 1.62 -0.37 44.53
N GLN A 598 0.41 -0.64 45.02
CA GLN A 598 -0.23 0.12 46.10
C GLN A 598 0.29 -0.26 47.49
N ASN A 599 1.36 -1.08 47.57
CA ASN A 599 2.00 -1.53 48.80
C ASN A 599 1.11 -2.45 49.68
N GLU A 600 0.07 -3.05 49.11
CA GLU A 600 -0.78 -4.07 49.75
C GLU A 600 -0.21 -5.48 49.51
N ILE A 601 1.03 -5.70 49.97
CA ILE A 601 1.86 -6.87 49.60
C ILE A 601 1.20 -8.22 49.95
N THR A 602 0.62 -8.35 51.14
CA THR A 602 -0.02 -9.60 51.58
C THR A 602 -1.22 -9.97 50.70
N ALA A 603 -2.08 -8.99 50.42
CA ALA A 603 -3.25 -9.19 49.55
C ALA A 603 -2.82 -9.55 48.11
N ALA A 604 -1.79 -8.88 47.60
CA ALA A 604 -1.21 -9.20 46.30
C ALA A 604 -0.74 -10.65 46.20
N GLY A 605 -0.03 -11.15 47.23
CA GLY A 605 0.44 -12.53 47.29
C GLY A 605 -0.69 -13.55 47.29
N HIS A 606 -1.79 -13.28 48.00
CA HIS A 606 -2.97 -14.15 47.98
C HIS A 606 -3.60 -14.23 46.59
N LEU A 607 -3.82 -13.09 45.92
CA LEU A 607 -4.43 -13.06 44.58
C LEU A 607 -3.55 -13.72 43.52
N LEU A 608 -2.23 -13.50 43.56
CA LEU A 608 -1.31 -14.13 42.61
C LEU A 608 -1.21 -15.64 42.81
N LYS A 609 -1.33 -16.12 44.06
CA LYS A 609 -1.40 -17.55 44.34
C LYS A 609 -2.73 -18.15 43.87
N GLU A 610 -3.85 -17.50 44.18
CA GLU A 610 -5.19 -17.90 43.71
C GLU A 610 -5.22 -17.95 42.17
N SER A 611 -4.60 -16.98 41.50
CA SER A 611 -4.47 -16.96 40.03
C SER A 611 -3.83 -18.25 39.47
N VAL A 612 -2.76 -18.75 40.10
CA VAL A 612 -2.10 -20.02 39.71
C VAL A 612 -3.01 -21.22 39.99
N GLU A 613 -3.66 -21.24 41.16
CA GLU A 613 -4.59 -22.32 41.54
C GLU A 613 -5.75 -22.42 40.53
N VAL A 614 -6.40 -21.30 40.23
CA VAL A 614 -7.46 -21.21 39.21
C VAL A 614 -6.95 -21.58 37.83
N ALA A 615 -5.76 -21.10 37.44
CA ALA A 615 -5.17 -21.43 36.14
C ALA A 615 -4.93 -22.94 35.97
N ARG A 616 -4.48 -23.63 37.02
CA ARG A 616 -4.31 -25.10 36.98
C ARG A 616 -5.63 -25.83 36.72
N GLU A 617 -6.73 -25.33 37.26
CA GLU A 617 -8.06 -25.92 37.06
C GLU A 617 -8.60 -25.76 35.64
N THR A 618 -8.07 -24.82 34.85
CA THR A 618 -8.50 -24.63 33.44
C THR A 618 -8.01 -25.73 32.51
N GLY A 619 -6.88 -26.38 32.84
CA GLY A 619 -6.16 -27.26 31.92
C GLY A 619 -5.48 -26.55 30.74
N ASP A 620 -5.61 -25.22 30.62
CA ASP A 620 -4.98 -24.43 29.57
C ASP A 620 -3.53 -24.09 29.90
N ALA A 621 -2.61 -24.63 29.11
CA ALA A 621 -1.18 -24.48 29.31
C ALA A 621 -0.73 -23.01 29.20
N TRP A 622 -1.38 -22.22 28.33
CA TRP A 622 -1.02 -20.82 28.13
C TRP A 622 -1.41 -19.96 29.33
N THR A 623 -2.63 -20.13 29.85
CA THR A 623 -3.11 -19.45 31.06
C THR A 623 -2.25 -19.82 32.27
N LEU A 624 -1.91 -21.10 32.43
CA LEU A 624 -1.04 -21.56 33.52
C LEU A 624 0.38 -20.98 33.42
N ALA A 625 0.98 -20.96 32.23
CA ALA A 625 2.30 -20.37 32.03
C ALA A 625 2.32 -18.89 32.45
N ASN A 626 1.32 -18.10 32.05
CA ASN A 626 1.24 -16.68 32.38
C ASN A 626 1.02 -16.43 33.90
N ALA A 627 0.15 -17.22 34.54
CA ALA A 627 -0.05 -17.11 35.98
C ALA A 627 1.22 -17.48 36.78
N LEU A 628 1.92 -18.54 36.37
CA LEU A 628 3.19 -18.97 36.98
C LEU A 628 4.32 -17.96 36.77
N GLU A 629 4.39 -17.28 35.61
CA GLU A 629 5.34 -16.19 35.39
C GLU A 629 5.07 -15.04 36.35
N SER A 630 3.81 -14.63 36.48
CA SER A 630 3.42 -13.51 37.34
C SER A 630 3.67 -13.82 38.81
N PHE A 631 3.32 -15.02 39.26
CA PHE A 631 3.63 -15.48 40.62
C PHE A 631 5.14 -15.62 40.85
N GLY A 632 5.89 -16.20 39.91
CA GLY A 632 7.33 -16.36 40.01
C GLY A 632 8.07 -15.03 40.14
N ARG A 633 7.68 -14.03 39.34
CA ARG A 633 8.22 -12.66 39.43
C ARG A 633 7.88 -11.99 40.76
N TYR A 634 6.68 -12.19 41.29
CA TYR A 634 6.33 -11.72 42.63
C TYR A 634 7.20 -12.36 43.71
N MET A 635 7.41 -13.68 43.66
CA MET A 635 8.27 -14.38 44.63
C MET A 635 9.73 -13.91 44.57
N HIS A 636 10.22 -13.56 43.38
CA HIS A 636 11.54 -12.94 43.24
C HIS A 636 11.61 -11.58 43.96
N TYR A 637 10.59 -10.72 43.80
CA TYR A 637 10.54 -9.43 44.51
C TYR A 637 10.37 -9.57 46.03
N GLN A 638 9.81 -10.68 46.52
CA GLN A 638 9.78 -11.01 47.95
C GLN A 638 11.12 -11.61 48.46
N GLY A 639 12.10 -11.83 47.58
CA GLY A 639 13.38 -12.45 47.93
C GLY A 639 13.35 -13.98 48.03
N ASP A 640 12.19 -14.64 47.85
CA ASP A 640 12.07 -16.11 47.84
C ASP A 640 12.48 -16.67 46.48
N THR A 641 13.78 -16.62 46.23
CA THR A 641 14.38 -17.00 44.95
C THR A 641 14.16 -18.47 44.60
N LYS A 642 14.05 -19.35 45.62
CA LYS A 642 13.79 -20.78 45.41
C LYS A 642 12.40 -21.01 44.81
N LYS A 643 11.36 -20.39 45.40
CA LYS A 643 10.00 -20.51 44.85
C LYS A 643 9.84 -19.77 43.53
N ALA A 644 10.52 -18.63 43.36
CA ALA A 644 10.56 -17.91 42.10
C ALA A 644 11.09 -18.82 40.97
N TYR A 645 12.25 -19.45 41.18
CA TYR A 645 12.87 -20.33 40.18
C TYR A 645 12.00 -21.56 39.86
N ALA A 646 11.38 -22.17 40.88
CA ALA A 646 10.48 -23.30 40.67
C ALA A 646 9.28 -22.93 39.78
N SER A 647 8.63 -21.78 40.07
CA SER A 647 7.49 -21.29 39.31
C SER A 647 7.87 -20.90 37.88
N LEU A 648 8.99 -20.18 37.71
CA LEU A 648 9.47 -19.73 36.40
C LEU A 648 9.95 -20.90 35.53
N LYS A 649 10.54 -21.94 36.11
CA LYS A 649 10.95 -23.13 35.36
C LYS A 649 9.76 -23.93 34.82
N GLU A 650 8.70 -24.08 35.61
CA GLU A 650 7.46 -24.70 35.14
C GLU A 650 6.81 -23.86 34.04
N SER A 651 6.72 -22.53 34.23
CA SER A 651 6.24 -21.59 33.22
C SER A 651 7.06 -21.66 31.91
N LEU A 652 8.39 -21.71 32.02
CA LEU A 652 9.29 -21.79 30.88
C LEU A 652 9.05 -23.06 30.07
N ALA A 653 8.96 -24.21 30.74
CA ALA A 653 8.69 -25.49 30.08
C ALA A 653 7.35 -25.50 29.33
N LEU A 654 6.31 -24.89 29.90
CA LEU A 654 5.01 -24.74 29.24
C LEU A 654 5.11 -23.82 28.01
N SER A 655 5.72 -22.65 28.16
CA SER A 655 5.86 -21.68 27.05
C SER A 655 6.69 -22.22 25.88
N GLN A 656 7.77 -22.95 26.16
CA GLN A 656 8.60 -23.62 25.15
C GLN A 656 7.84 -24.74 24.43
N LYS A 657 7.02 -25.51 25.15
CA LYS A 657 6.15 -26.53 24.53
C LYS A 657 5.10 -25.91 23.60
N LEU A 658 4.59 -24.73 23.95
CA LEU A 658 3.65 -23.97 23.12
C LEU A 658 4.33 -23.22 21.97
N LEU A 659 5.66 -23.08 22.02
CA LEU A 659 6.45 -22.22 21.13
C LEU A 659 6.00 -20.75 21.20
N ASP A 660 5.55 -20.31 22.39
CA ASP A 660 5.17 -18.92 22.67
C ASP A 660 6.43 -18.09 22.96
N LYS A 661 6.99 -17.47 21.93
CA LYS A 661 8.24 -16.72 22.01
C LYS A 661 8.15 -15.50 22.93
N GLU A 662 7.00 -14.82 22.99
CA GLU A 662 6.84 -13.64 23.86
C GLU A 662 6.87 -14.05 25.33
N THR A 663 6.07 -15.05 25.71
CA THR A 663 6.03 -15.54 27.09
C THR A 663 7.40 -16.09 27.50
N THR A 664 8.06 -16.87 26.63
CA THR A 664 9.43 -17.36 26.88
C THR A 664 10.42 -16.22 27.10
N ALA A 665 10.44 -15.22 26.21
CA ALA A 665 11.34 -14.07 26.34
C ALA A 665 11.12 -13.34 27.68
N ARG A 666 9.87 -13.12 28.08
CA ARG A 666 9.51 -12.42 29.33
C ARG A 666 9.93 -13.22 30.57
N ILE A 667 9.78 -14.55 30.56
CA ILE A 667 10.27 -15.42 31.64
C ILE A 667 11.80 -15.33 31.74
N LEU A 668 12.50 -15.43 30.61
CA LEU A 668 13.96 -15.31 30.56
C LEU A 668 14.43 -13.98 31.15
N THR A 669 13.76 -12.86 30.88
CA THR A 669 14.12 -11.58 31.50
C THR A 669 14.03 -11.57 33.03
N THR A 670 13.08 -12.33 33.61
CA THR A 670 12.97 -12.48 35.07
C THR A 670 14.06 -13.41 35.61
N LEU A 671 14.46 -14.43 34.84
CA LEU A 671 15.59 -15.28 35.20
C LEU A 671 16.91 -14.51 35.16
N VAL A 672 17.09 -13.56 34.23
CA VAL A 672 18.27 -12.67 34.22
C VAL A 672 18.43 -11.95 35.56
N THR A 673 17.36 -11.35 36.10
CA THR A 673 17.47 -10.63 37.38
C THR A 673 17.78 -11.54 38.56
N ILE A 674 17.24 -12.75 38.55
CA ILE A 674 17.55 -13.79 39.55
C ILE A 674 19.02 -14.17 39.48
N GLU A 675 19.53 -14.53 38.30
CA GLU A 675 20.92 -14.95 38.12
C GLU A 675 21.92 -13.83 38.46
N LEU A 676 21.62 -12.58 38.07
CA LEU A 676 22.43 -11.42 38.46
C LEU A 676 22.45 -11.23 39.98
N SER A 677 21.31 -11.38 40.66
CA SER A 677 21.24 -11.27 42.13
C SER A 677 22.05 -12.34 42.86
N GLN A 678 22.31 -13.48 42.21
CA GLN A 678 23.15 -14.57 42.72
C GLN A 678 24.62 -14.47 42.28
N GLY A 679 24.96 -13.50 41.43
CA GLY A 679 26.31 -13.35 40.87
C GLY A 679 26.61 -14.28 39.68
N ASN A 680 25.62 -15.00 39.16
CA ASN A 680 25.76 -15.94 38.04
C ASN A 680 25.71 -15.22 36.68
N ILE A 681 26.67 -14.33 36.45
CA ILE A 681 26.69 -13.42 35.28
C ILE A 681 26.67 -14.18 33.94
N ILE A 682 27.30 -15.35 33.86
CA ILE A 682 27.35 -16.16 32.62
C ILE A 682 25.95 -16.68 32.25
N GLN A 683 25.19 -17.20 33.22
CA GLN A 683 23.83 -17.67 32.98
C GLN A 683 22.88 -16.51 32.67
N ALA A 684 23.01 -15.42 33.42
CA ALA A 684 22.26 -14.19 33.15
C ALA A 684 22.48 -13.69 31.70
N ARG A 685 23.73 -13.70 31.22
CA ARG A 685 24.06 -13.34 29.84
C ARG A 685 23.37 -14.26 28.83
N GLY A 686 23.45 -15.58 29.02
CA GLY A 686 22.82 -16.55 28.13
C GLY A 686 21.31 -16.32 28.02
N PHE A 687 20.61 -16.12 29.14
CA PHE A 687 19.17 -15.82 29.13
C PHE A 687 18.84 -14.47 28.49
N ALA A 688 19.66 -13.44 28.70
CA ALA A 688 19.44 -12.12 28.10
C ALA A 688 19.62 -12.16 26.57
N GLU A 689 20.65 -12.85 26.08
CA GLU A 689 20.92 -13.02 24.64
C GLU A 689 19.81 -13.85 23.96
N GLU A 690 19.37 -14.94 24.58
CA GLU A 690 18.25 -15.75 24.07
C GLU A 690 16.94 -14.94 24.03
N SER A 691 16.62 -14.21 25.10
CA SER A 691 15.44 -13.36 25.17
C SER A 691 15.44 -12.27 24.10
N PHE A 692 16.58 -11.61 23.88
CA PHE A 692 16.74 -10.60 22.84
C PHE A 692 16.57 -11.20 21.43
N LYS A 693 17.14 -12.39 21.18
CA LYS A 693 16.96 -13.10 19.91
C LYS A 693 15.48 -13.38 19.62
N LEU A 694 14.73 -13.89 20.60
CA LEU A 694 13.28 -14.13 20.46
C LEU A 694 12.52 -12.83 20.18
N ALA A 695 12.89 -11.72 20.84
CA ALA A 695 12.29 -10.42 20.61
C ALA A 695 12.53 -9.90 19.18
N GLN A 696 13.73 -10.11 18.64
CA GLN A 696 14.09 -9.77 17.26
C GLN A 696 13.33 -10.63 16.25
N GLU A 697 13.24 -11.94 16.47
CA GLU A 697 12.47 -12.84 15.60
C GLU A 697 10.99 -12.44 15.52
N LEU A 698 10.40 -11.94 16.61
CA LEU A 698 9.03 -11.43 16.61
C LEU A 698 8.90 -10.02 16.00
N GLY A 699 10.00 -9.26 15.89
CA GLY A 699 9.98 -7.86 15.46
C GLY A 699 9.18 -6.95 16.40
N THR A 700 9.16 -7.24 17.70
CA THR A 700 8.31 -6.53 18.68
C THR A 700 9.10 -5.43 19.39
N LYS A 701 8.92 -4.18 18.96
CA LYS A 701 9.62 -3.02 19.55
C LYS A 701 9.54 -2.98 21.09
N PRO A 702 8.39 -3.21 21.74
CA PRO A 702 8.30 -3.25 23.20
C PRO A 702 9.24 -4.27 23.85
N LEU A 703 9.30 -5.49 23.30
CA LEU A 703 10.09 -6.58 23.85
C LEU A 703 11.58 -6.39 23.53
N ILE A 704 11.91 -5.86 22.35
CA ILE A 704 13.28 -5.47 21.98
C ILE A 704 13.80 -4.42 22.98
N ALA A 705 13.02 -3.37 23.24
CA ALA A 705 13.40 -2.36 24.23
C ALA A 705 13.59 -2.97 25.62
N LEU A 706 12.70 -3.88 26.05
CA LEU A 706 12.82 -4.55 27.34
C LEU A 706 14.11 -5.38 27.43
N THR A 707 14.38 -6.20 26.43
CA THR A 707 15.52 -7.13 26.41
C THR A 707 16.86 -6.43 26.26
N LEU A 708 16.94 -5.33 25.51
CA LEU A 708 18.11 -4.44 25.50
C LEU A 708 18.45 -3.90 26.89
N SER A 709 17.43 -3.53 27.69
CA SER A 709 17.66 -3.08 29.06
C SER A 709 18.28 -4.18 29.92
N TYR A 710 17.85 -5.44 29.76
CA TYR A 710 18.43 -6.56 30.53
C TYR A 710 19.82 -6.97 30.04
N LEU A 711 20.12 -6.85 28.74
CA LEU A 711 21.50 -6.95 28.25
C LEU A 711 22.37 -5.82 28.85
N GLY A 712 21.82 -4.62 29.00
CA GLY A 712 22.47 -3.51 29.68
C GLY A 712 22.78 -3.82 31.15
N ASP A 713 21.85 -4.45 31.88
CA ASP A 713 22.06 -4.89 33.26
C ASP A 713 23.17 -5.95 33.39
N VAL A 714 23.26 -6.87 32.42
CA VAL A 714 24.36 -7.84 32.34
C VAL A 714 25.70 -7.13 32.07
N ALA A 715 25.75 -6.20 31.10
CA ALA A 715 26.96 -5.43 30.79
C ALA A 715 27.43 -4.59 31.99
N LEU A 716 26.49 -3.97 32.72
CA LEU A 716 26.78 -3.22 33.93
C LEU A 716 27.38 -4.13 35.02
N SER A 717 26.84 -5.34 35.20
CA SER A 717 27.36 -6.34 36.14
C SER A 717 28.76 -6.84 35.78
N GLN A 718 29.09 -6.84 34.50
CA GLN A 718 30.42 -7.13 33.95
C GLN A 718 31.37 -5.93 33.99
N LYS A 719 30.91 -4.76 34.45
CA LYS A 719 31.65 -3.48 34.41
C LYS A 719 32.01 -3.02 32.98
N ALA A 720 31.30 -3.51 31.97
CA ALA A 720 31.39 -3.05 30.58
C ALA A 720 30.53 -1.79 30.41
N TYR A 721 30.95 -0.69 31.04
CA TYR A 721 30.12 0.51 31.20
C TYR A 721 29.72 1.18 29.88
N ASP A 722 30.62 1.23 28.89
CA ASP A 722 30.31 1.83 27.58
C ASP A 722 29.23 1.02 26.84
N GLN A 723 29.34 -0.31 26.88
CA GLN A 723 28.34 -1.20 26.31
C GLN A 723 27.00 -1.09 27.05
N ALA A 724 27.02 -1.04 28.39
CA ALA A 724 25.81 -0.85 29.19
C ALA A 724 25.11 0.47 28.83
N LYS A 725 25.87 1.57 28.72
CA LYS A 725 25.36 2.89 28.32
C LYS A 725 24.72 2.85 26.94
N GLN A 726 25.37 2.21 25.96
CA GLN A 726 24.82 2.07 24.61
C GLN A 726 23.48 1.33 24.63
N LEU A 727 23.43 0.15 25.27
CA LEU A 727 22.24 -0.70 25.33
C LEU A 727 21.06 0.00 26.02
N PHE A 728 21.31 0.69 27.14
CA PHE A 728 20.26 1.48 27.80
C PHE A 728 19.79 2.66 26.95
N THR A 729 20.70 3.32 26.22
CA THR A 729 20.34 4.45 25.35
C THR A 729 19.47 3.99 24.18
N GLU A 730 19.84 2.90 23.49
CA GLU A 730 19.02 2.31 22.42
C GLU A 730 17.63 1.89 22.95
N SER A 731 17.60 1.28 24.13
CA SER A 731 16.37 0.91 24.83
C SER A 731 15.47 2.12 25.15
N ILE A 732 16.06 3.26 25.54
CA ILE A 732 15.36 4.54 25.81
C ILE A 732 14.76 5.12 24.53
N VAL A 733 15.51 5.11 23.42
CA VAL A 733 15.02 5.62 22.13
C VAL A 733 13.77 4.87 21.70
N ILE A 734 13.79 3.53 21.75
CA ILE A 734 12.61 2.72 21.40
C ILE A 734 11.44 3.00 22.37
N ALA A 735 11.72 3.18 23.68
CA ALA A 735 10.69 3.53 24.66
C ALA A 735 9.99 4.86 24.33
N ARG A 736 10.77 5.85 23.90
CA ARG A 736 10.29 7.17 23.51
C ARG A 736 9.43 7.09 22.26
N ASP A 737 9.87 6.35 21.25
CA ASP A 737 9.12 6.13 20.00
C ASP A 737 7.76 5.45 20.26
N LEU A 738 7.68 4.64 21.33
CA LEU A 738 6.45 3.98 21.76
C LEU A 738 5.58 4.82 22.70
N GLY A 739 6.07 5.98 23.17
CA GLY A 739 5.39 6.78 24.18
C GLY A 739 5.31 6.13 25.57
N ASP A 740 6.22 5.21 25.91
CA ASP A 740 6.27 4.52 27.22
C ASP A 740 7.15 5.30 28.20
N GLU A 741 6.61 6.41 28.71
CA GLU A 741 7.29 7.27 29.67
C GLU A 741 7.77 6.52 30.93
N PRO A 742 6.95 5.66 31.59
CA PRO A 742 7.40 4.93 32.77
C PRO A 742 8.59 4.02 32.50
N ALA A 743 8.65 3.37 31.34
CA ALA A 743 9.78 2.54 30.99
C ALA A 743 11.00 3.39 30.56
N MET A 744 10.80 4.56 29.95
CA MET A 744 11.88 5.52 29.68
C MET A 744 12.57 5.96 30.98
N VAL A 745 11.82 6.42 31.98
CA VAL A 745 12.37 6.80 33.30
C VAL A 745 13.14 5.63 33.91
N LYS A 746 12.54 4.43 33.94
CA LYS A 746 13.20 3.25 34.52
C LYS A 746 14.55 2.93 33.85
N ARG A 747 14.68 3.15 32.55
CA ARG A 747 15.93 2.92 31.79
C ARG A 747 16.93 4.06 31.98
N GLN A 748 16.48 5.31 32.11
CA GLN A 748 17.35 6.44 32.49
C GLN A 748 17.95 6.26 33.88
N LEU A 749 17.17 5.72 34.82
CA LEU A 749 17.66 5.33 36.15
C LEU A 749 18.80 4.29 36.07
N LYS A 750 18.80 3.41 35.06
CA LYS A 750 19.92 2.49 34.81
C LYS A 750 21.18 3.19 34.30
N LEU A 751 21.04 4.27 33.52
CA LEU A 751 22.17 5.13 33.16
C LEU A 751 22.76 5.84 34.38
N VAL A 752 21.93 6.19 35.37
CA VAL A 752 22.40 6.70 36.67
C VAL A 752 23.20 5.63 37.42
N ASP A 753 22.78 4.36 37.42
CA ASP A 753 23.57 3.25 37.99
C ASP A 753 24.96 3.13 37.33
N VAL A 754 25.03 3.25 35.99
CA VAL A 754 26.30 3.25 35.23
C VAL A 754 27.19 4.42 35.66
N ALA A 755 26.64 5.64 35.68
CA ALA A 755 27.41 6.84 35.99
C ALA A 755 27.92 6.86 37.44
N LEU A 756 27.10 6.40 38.40
CA LEU A 756 27.53 6.22 39.80
C LEU A 756 28.65 5.18 39.93
N SER A 757 28.60 4.09 39.14
CA SER A 757 29.66 3.07 39.12
C SER A 757 30.99 3.60 38.56
N GLN A 758 30.94 4.66 37.76
CA GLN A 758 32.10 5.36 37.18
C GLN A 758 32.52 6.63 37.95
N ASP A 759 31.85 6.95 39.06
CA ASP A 759 32.03 8.20 39.82
C ASP A 759 31.81 9.50 39.01
N ASN A 760 30.91 9.45 38.02
CA ASN A 760 30.61 10.59 37.14
C ASN A 760 29.35 11.34 37.61
N LEU A 761 29.51 12.17 38.65
CA LEU A 761 28.40 12.91 39.27
C LEU A 761 27.76 13.94 38.33
N GLU A 762 28.52 14.56 37.42
CA GLU A 762 27.98 15.51 36.44
C GLU A 762 26.93 14.85 35.52
N THR A 763 27.21 13.62 35.08
CA THR A 763 26.28 12.84 34.26
C THR A 763 25.06 12.41 35.07
N VAL A 764 25.24 12.05 36.34
CA VAL A 764 24.12 11.73 37.24
C VAL A 764 23.19 12.94 37.41
N ASP A 765 23.75 14.12 37.69
CA ASP A 765 22.99 15.37 37.81
C ASP A 765 22.23 15.71 36.53
N ALA A 766 22.87 15.56 35.37
CA ALA A 766 22.23 15.83 34.09
C ALA A 766 21.00 14.94 33.86
N ILE A 767 21.14 13.62 34.10
CA ILE A 767 20.05 12.65 33.91
C ILE A 767 18.93 12.86 34.94
N ILE A 768 19.27 13.09 36.22
CA ILE A 768 18.26 13.35 37.25
C ILE A 768 17.49 14.63 36.93
N ARG A 769 18.16 15.71 36.50
CA ARG A 769 17.48 16.94 36.08
C ARG A 769 16.56 16.69 34.91
N GLU A 770 16.99 15.91 33.90
CA GLU A 770 16.12 15.52 32.78
C GLU A 770 14.86 14.80 33.28
N ILE A 771 15.00 13.81 34.17
CA ILE A 771 13.86 13.07 34.75
C ILE A 771 12.91 14.00 35.52
N LEU A 772 13.46 14.88 36.36
CA LEU A 772 12.64 15.75 37.21
C LEU A 772 11.93 16.87 36.42
N THR A 773 12.51 17.29 35.29
CA THR A 773 11.97 18.38 34.46
C THR A 773 10.95 17.90 33.43
N HIS A 774 11.16 16.73 32.82
CA HIS A 774 10.36 16.28 31.67
C HIS A 774 9.25 15.30 32.01
N PHE A 775 9.23 14.72 33.21
CA PHE A 775 8.19 13.77 33.60
C PHE A 775 7.34 14.36 34.72
N HIS A 776 6.03 14.39 34.56
CA HIS A 776 5.15 14.98 35.57
C HIS A 776 4.80 14.00 36.71
N ASP A 777 4.85 12.69 36.44
CA ASP A 777 4.43 11.64 37.39
C ASP A 777 5.59 10.90 38.06
N TRP A 778 6.83 11.41 38.00
CA TRP A 778 7.98 10.74 38.66
C TRP A 778 7.79 10.59 40.18
N GLN A 779 6.96 11.45 40.80
CA GLN A 779 6.65 11.39 42.24
C GLN A 779 5.92 10.11 42.63
N ASN A 780 5.20 9.48 41.68
CA ASN A 780 4.51 8.21 41.88
C ASN A 780 5.40 7.00 41.55
N MET A 781 6.71 7.20 41.32
CA MET A 781 7.69 6.15 41.04
C MET A 781 8.64 5.97 42.22
N PRO A 782 8.44 4.96 43.09
CA PRO A 782 9.30 4.72 44.24
C PRO A 782 10.77 4.45 43.85
N GLU A 783 11.02 3.98 42.62
CA GLU A 783 12.36 3.77 42.09
C GLU A 783 13.15 5.08 41.94
N VAL A 784 12.46 6.19 41.60
CA VAL A 784 13.08 7.52 41.51
C VAL A 784 13.49 8.00 42.90
N ALA A 785 12.61 7.85 43.90
CA ALA A 785 12.91 8.21 45.28
C ALA A 785 14.12 7.44 45.84
N ALA A 786 14.19 6.13 45.58
CA ALA A 786 15.30 5.29 46.00
C ALA A 786 16.64 5.73 45.38
N ILE A 787 16.65 6.09 44.09
CA ILE A 787 17.85 6.57 43.42
C ILE A 787 18.25 7.97 43.88
N LEU A 788 17.28 8.88 44.12
CA LEU A 788 17.56 10.19 44.70
C LEU A 788 18.19 10.05 46.10
N GLN A 789 17.70 9.13 46.93
CA GLN A 789 18.26 8.88 48.25
C GLN A 789 19.69 8.30 48.16
N ARG A 790 19.93 7.37 47.23
CA ARG A 790 21.26 6.78 47.01
C ARG A 790 22.25 7.82 46.46
N TYR A 791 21.78 8.68 45.56
CA TYR A 791 22.54 9.83 45.06
C TYR A 791 22.87 10.80 46.20
N GLN A 792 21.87 11.08 47.06
CA GLN A 792 22.03 11.98 48.21
C GLN A 792 23.14 11.49 49.16
N HIS A 793 23.11 10.20 49.49
CA HIS A 793 24.12 9.57 50.31
C HIS A 793 25.51 9.62 49.66
N TYR A 794 25.61 9.24 48.38
CA TYR A 794 26.89 9.14 47.67
C TYR A 794 27.58 10.51 47.48
N ALA A 795 26.84 11.54 47.08
CA ALA A 795 27.42 12.89 46.95
C ALA A 795 27.72 13.55 48.31
N GLY A 796 26.96 13.20 49.36
CA GLY A 796 27.26 13.58 50.74
C GLY A 796 28.59 13.01 51.26
N GLU A 797 28.87 11.72 50.99
CA GLU A 797 30.14 11.08 51.36
C GLU A 797 31.35 11.71 50.65
N LYS A 798 31.18 12.17 49.41
CA LYS A 798 32.27 12.77 48.61
C LYS A 798 32.51 14.26 48.85
N LYS A 799 31.76 14.91 49.78
CA LYS A 799 31.80 16.37 50.00
C LYS A 799 31.67 17.20 48.71
N LYS A 800 30.98 16.66 47.69
CA LYS A 800 30.80 17.29 46.38
C LYS A 800 29.38 17.87 46.23
N TRP A 801 28.77 18.28 47.34
CA TRP A 801 27.48 18.94 47.34
C TRP A 801 27.69 20.46 47.43
N PRO A 802 27.21 21.27 46.47
CA PRO A 802 27.03 22.71 46.65
C PRO A 802 25.80 23.03 47.52
#